data_AF-A0A451C0V8-F1
#
_entry.id   AF-A0A451C0V8-F1
#
_cell.length_a   1.000
_cell.length_b   1.000
_cell.length_c   1.000
_cell.angle_alpha   90.00
_cell.angle_beta   90.00
_cell.angle_gamma   90.00
#
_symmetry.space_group_name_H-M   'P 1'
#
loop_
_entity.id
_entity.type
_entity.pdbx_description
1 polymer ?
#
loop_
_entity_poly.entity_id
_entity_poly.type
_entity_poly.pdbx_seq_one_letter_code
_entity_poly.pdbx_strand_id
1 'polypeptide(L)'
;MATEQKRLLVIDDSHAFREAIELAGEKHGWQVYADDRLDGITEWLEGNSPHVVLLDWRLPGQRREGYGQLLRERGLTERTLLLSATVDKKRRAFVEAYGLAGIRLKPLDLNRFDEEIGLPSPSESPDPTFGFTRKSLGKLRDVVDKIPPAIDILDRNLGTLWSNRKARELPLTQEQYLIAKWLQVEIAKDTTRSVARRLDWDGNQERFLESRLYPINDNYYALERDWRRKNERPHDQEFFNLEEQNPTLENWLQAVAKLLAQRYAISRFRVYKIGPLPHTKDLEDQHPPLVTPKFQSGGGIEPDTDSWLRTGFKQDGIRDIDSALQEGYTPRPELVHDTLQGADDPRIPRVQYGERGTFRVLFPVRHPDSRETVALLAMDRRLDHAGGLQGFDKEVVELARRMASDEVGVLSEQQWSLMKGLVEDIGRRIATWLAEDERDRTAGWHETISRILIDTFADTTGSPEMIYEGISQVCTRLAGEWNKEEKAGERKISGHIRGITPWLEQDEKGPPVSSWCIATVDGQQHWRVVAGWGAAFEACRRNGGRTANLHNVVEEEAPWKAVVIQGFQTWSKTVKGTPCECLNDEIRSRIGSWLGVPMRVEGRIQALMMVHSPHACYFTQFHSRLMEYAAKRLLPLLAAALRESRTRNAFTAAVMHEVKNESHAARLLLDQVQREIKGTKWAKDLVEVRHYLDELNAVGQDTLDIFRVGGPSRMRAPRRGGEDTVTITLDRLLENATLGWRTLYEDTELELPPLDELAMRRVTIPYALNFQRVLRVLLHNAFRHGQNWVRVAARLEGGTDAGGQLRLTITNAAYQDTVAELVRSADAAADRPGASPLNRGSLGLVVARQLAAEAGGVLGKLKYTEEDGDLGRAEVELSWPVDIIEGAREPQGSPRGEP
;
A
#
# COMPACT_ATOMS: atom_id res chain seq x y z
N MET A 1 21.75 48.68 -39.07
CA MET A 1 22.67 47.71 -39.68
C MET A 1 22.35 46.38 -39.06
N ALA A 2 21.91 45.39 -39.84
CA ALA A 2 21.65 44.06 -39.30
C ALA A 2 22.98 43.47 -38.84
N THR A 3 23.13 43.19 -37.55
CA THR A 3 24.29 42.48 -37.01
C THR A 3 24.36 41.12 -37.68
N GLU A 4 25.44 40.88 -38.42
CA GLU A 4 25.71 39.60 -39.08
C GLU A 4 25.61 38.47 -38.04
N GLN A 5 24.65 37.57 -38.24
CA GLN A 5 24.36 36.51 -37.27
C GLN A 5 25.52 35.50 -37.28
N LYS A 6 26.18 35.32 -36.12
CA LYS A 6 27.33 34.42 -35.99
C LYS A 6 26.88 32.97 -36.20
N ARG A 7 27.66 32.20 -36.97
CA ARG A 7 27.35 30.81 -37.36
C ARG A 7 28.38 29.84 -36.79
N LEU A 8 27.91 28.75 -36.20
CA LEU A 8 28.74 27.67 -35.64
C LEU A 8 28.44 26.37 -36.38
N LEU A 9 29.47 25.67 -36.84
CA LEU A 9 29.36 24.32 -37.37
C LEU A 9 29.88 23.32 -36.34
N VAL A 10 29.10 22.29 -36.02
CA VAL A 10 29.47 21.24 -35.07
C VAL A 10 29.48 19.90 -35.80
N ILE A 11 30.64 19.24 -35.81
CA ILE A 11 30.86 17.95 -36.45
C ILE A 11 31.12 16.92 -35.36
N ASP A 12 30.09 16.19 -34.96
CA ASP A 12 30.14 15.32 -33.77
C ASP A 12 29.21 14.11 -33.92
N ASP A 13 29.69 12.91 -33.61
CA ASP A 13 28.88 11.68 -33.67
C ASP A 13 27.92 11.54 -32.47
N SER A 14 28.10 12.33 -31.41
CA SER A 14 27.20 12.35 -30.27
C SER A 14 26.00 13.27 -30.52
N HIS A 15 24.81 12.68 -30.69
CA HIS A 15 23.55 13.43 -30.78
C HIS A 15 23.34 14.36 -29.58
N ALA A 16 23.57 13.86 -28.36
CA ALA A 16 23.41 14.63 -27.13
C ALA A 16 24.37 15.84 -27.08
N PHE A 17 25.62 15.68 -27.54
CA PHE A 17 26.56 16.81 -27.61
C PHE A 17 26.12 17.86 -28.63
N ARG A 18 25.64 17.44 -29.81
CA ARG A 18 25.12 18.36 -30.83
C ARG A 18 23.94 19.18 -30.30
N GLU A 19 22.97 18.52 -29.70
CA GLU A 19 21.78 19.16 -29.12
C GLU A 19 22.15 20.14 -27.99
N ALA A 20 23.10 19.76 -27.12
CA ALA A 20 23.57 20.63 -26.05
C ALA A 20 24.28 21.90 -26.56
N ILE A 21 25.10 21.77 -27.62
CA ILE A 21 25.78 22.89 -28.25
C ILE A 21 24.81 23.78 -29.05
N GLU A 22 23.80 23.20 -29.69
CA GLU A 22 22.74 23.93 -30.37
C GLU A 22 21.95 24.79 -29.38
N LEU A 23 21.43 24.19 -28.30
CA LEU A 23 20.73 24.92 -27.23
C LEU A 23 21.59 26.01 -26.59
N ALA A 24 22.85 25.72 -26.30
CA ALA A 24 23.77 26.69 -25.71
C ALA A 24 24.11 27.82 -26.70
N GLY A 25 24.35 27.49 -27.97
CA GLY A 25 24.68 28.46 -29.00
C GLY A 25 23.53 29.40 -29.31
N GLU A 26 22.32 28.88 -29.48
CA GLU A 26 21.11 29.70 -29.69
C GLU A 26 20.89 30.67 -28.53
N LYS A 27 21.07 30.22 -27.28
CA LYS A 27 21.00 31.08 -26.09
C LYS A 27 22.03 32.22 -26.11
N HIS A 28 23.18 32.02 -26.75
CA HIS A 28 24.24 33.01 -26.91
C HIS A 28 24.18 33.75 -28.27
N GLY A 29 23.09 33.60 -29.02
CA GLY A 29 22.85 34.31 -30.28
C GLY A 29 23.58 33.74 -31.50
N TRP A 30 24.06 32.49 -31.42
CA TRP A 30 24.66 31.77 -32.55
C TRP A 30 23.59 31.00 -33.33
N GLN A 31 23.76 30.96 -34.65
CA GLN A 31 23.07 30.02 -35.51
C GLN A 31 23.94 28.77 -35.62
N VAL A 32 23.52 27.68 -34.98
CA VAL A 32 24.27 26.42 -34.93
C VAL A 32 23.77 25.48 -36.01
N TYR A 33 24.69 24.83 -36.72
CA TYR A 33 24.40 23.67 -37.56
C TYR A 33 25.24 22.50 -37.07
N ALA A 34 24.59 21.40 -36.72
CA ALA A 34 25.25 20.24 -36.13
C ALA A 34 24.89 18.96 -36.89
N ASP A 35 25.88 18.30 -37.50
CA ASP A 35 25.72 17.04 -38.25
C ASP A 35 26.98 16.18 -38.07
N ASP A 36 26.92 14.89 -38.41
CA ASP A 36 28.01 13.92 -38.33
C ASP A 36 28.30 13.24 -39.68
N ARG A 37 27.49 13.54 -40.69
CA ARG A 37 27.58 12.99 -42.04
C ARG A 37 28.33 13.94 -42.96
N LEU A 38 29.38 13.42 -43.62
CA LEU A 38 30.27 14.21 -44.48
C LEU A 38 29.51 14.86 -45.64
N ASP A 39 28.58 14.13 -46.26
CA ASP A 39 27.78 14.62 -47.38
C ASP A 39 26.85 15.76 -46.95
N GLY A 40 26.18 15.62 -45.79
CA GLY A 40 25.30 16.66 -45.24
C GLY A 40 26.04 17.93 -44.84
N ILE A 41 27.25 17.79 -44.30
CA ILE A 41 28.13 18.93 -43.99
C ILE A 41 28.64 19.59 -45.27
N THR A 42 29.00 18.79 -46.28
CA THR A 42 29.49 19.30 -47.57
C THR A 42 28.41 20.12 -48.28
N GLU A 43 27.18 19.60 -48.37
CA GLU A 43 26.01 20.29 -48.95
C GLU A 43 25.71 21.59 -48.19
N TRP A 44 25.71 21.56 -46.85
CA TRP A 44 25.47 22.75 -46.05
C TRP A 44 26.53 23.84 -46.27
N LEU A 45 27.79 23.45 -46.43
CA LEU A 45 28.92 24.35 -46.70
C LEU A 45 28.90 24.96 -48.12
N GLU A 46 28.02 24.52 -49.03
CA GLU A 46 27.84 25.17 -50.35
C GLU A 46 27.13 26.52 -50.26
N GLY A 47 26.23 26.68 -49.29
CA GLY A 47 25.46 27.91 -49.05
C GLY A 47 25.85 28.69 -47.79
N ASN A 48 26.73 28.16 -46.95
CA ASN A 48 27.01 28.70 -45.62
C ASN A 48 28.52 28.83 -45.31
N SER A 49 28.89 29.89 -44.60
CA SER A 49 30.25 30.08 -44.07
C SER A 49 30.19 30.17 -42.53
N PRO A 50 30.64 29.12 -41.81
CA PRO A 50 30.71 29.19 -40.36
C PRO A 50 31.83 30.12 -39.89
N HIS A 51 31.59 30.77 -38.75
CA HIS A 51 32.57 31.60 -38.06
C HIS A 51 33.50 30.77 -37.18
N VAL A 52 32.97 29.67 -36.64
CA VAL A 52 33.72 28.67 -35.86
C VAL A 52 33.25 27.28 -36.28
N VAL A 53 34.18 26.32 -36.34
CA VAL A 53 33.90 24.90 -36.55
C VAL A 53 34.40 24.12 -35.33
N LEU A 54 33.55 23.29 -34.76
CA LEU A 54 33.91 22.33 -33.72
C LEU A 54 33.99 20.94 -34.35
N LEU A 55 35.18 20.35 -34.38
CA LEU A 55 35.42 19.06 -35.01
C LEU A 55 35.73 18.00 -33.95
N ASP A 56 34.89 16.99 -33.81
CA ASP A 56 35.15 15.90 -32.87
C ASP A 56 36.30 14.99 -33.31
N TRP A 57 37.14 14.63 -32.35
CA TRP A 57 38.23 13.68 -32.55
C TRP A 57 37.74 12.22 -32.62
N ARG A 58 36.60 11.83 -32.04
CA ARG A 58 36.18 10.41 -31.95
C ARG A 58 35.30 9.92 -33.10
N LEU A 59 35.13 10.71 -34.16
CA LEU A 59 34.36 10.31 -35.35
C LEU A 59 34.75 8.91 -35.90
N PRO A 60 33.78 8.02 -36.16
CA PRO A 60 34.02 6.63 -36.56
C PRO A 60 34.50 6.47 -38.02
N GLY A 61 35.36 5.47 -38.26
CA GLY A 61 36.02 5.23 -39.56
C GLY A 61 37.14 6.24 -39.86
N GLN A 62 37.93 6.06 -40.92
CA GLN A 62 38.96 7.03 -41.37
C GLN A 62 38.33 8.35 -41.94
N ARG A 63 37.23 8.81 -41.35
CA ARG A 63 36.45 9.97 -41.81
C ARG A 63 37.04 11.30 -41.33
N ARG A 64 37.89 11.28 -40.29
CA ARG A 64 38.51 12.48 -39.71
C ARG A 64 39.46 13.16 -40.68
N GLU A 65 40.23 12.37 -41.41
CA GLU A 65 41.10 12.84 -42.49
C GLU A 65 40.28 13.49 -43.61
N GLY A 66 39.11 12.93 -43.93
CA GLY A 66 38.14 13.49 -44.88
C GLY A 66 37.60 14.85 -44.44
N TYR A 67 37.21 14.99 -43.16
CA TYR A 67 36.81 16.29 -42.61
C TYR A 67 37.96 17.29 -42.57
N GLY A 68 39.16 16.87 -42.17
CA GLY A 68 40.35 17.73 -42.18
C GLY A 68 40.67 18.25 -43.59
N GLN A 69 40.52 17.40 -44.62
CA GLN A 69 40.70 17.80 -46.02
C GLN A 69 39.58 18.73 -46.49
N LEU A 70 38.31 18.41 -46.24
CA LEU A 70 37.16 19.26 -46.58
C LEU A 70 37.30 20.67 -45.98
N LEU A 71 37.64 20.76 -44.69
CA LEU A 71 37.81 22.04 -44.01
C LEU A 71 39.00 22.83 -44.56
N ARG A 72 40.07 22.16 -45.02
CA ARG A 72 41.20 22.80 -45.70
C ARG A 72 40.82 23.33 -47.07
N GLU A 73 40.12 22.53 -47.88
CA GLU A 73 39.64 22.92 -49.22
C GLU A 73 38.68 24.11 -49.15
N ARG A 74 37.91 24.22 -48.06
CA ARG A 74 36.98 25.33 -47.79
C ARG A 74 37.61 26.51 -47.03
N GLY A 75 38.89 26.46 -46.68
CA GLY A 75 39.59 27.54 -45.97
C GLY A 75 39.09 27.78 -44.53
N LEU A 76 38.56 26.76 -43.86
CA LEU A 76 37.97 26.83 -42.51
C LEU A 76 38.90 26.33 -41.39
N THR A 77 40.11 25.88 -41.71
CA THR A 77 41.04 25.26 -40.75
C THR A 77 41.42 26.23 -39.63
N GLU A 78 41.71 27.49 -39.94
CA GLU A 78 42.00 28.56 -38.98
C GLU A 78 40.78 28.96 -38.12
N ARG A 79 39.60 28.46 -38.45
CA ARG A 79 38.35 28.62 -37.69
C ARG A 79 37.90 27.34 -37.00
N THR A 80 38.70 26.28 -37.05
CA THR A 80 38.34 24.96 -36.56
C THR A 80 39.04 24.63 -35.25
N LEU A 81 38.26 24.30 -34.22
CA LEU A 81 38.74 23.75 -32.95
C LEU A 81 38.51 22.24 -32.95
N LEU A 82 39.57 21.47 -32.76
CA LEU A 82 39.48 20.03 -32.55
C LEU A 82 39.00 19.75 -31.12
N LEU A 83 37.83 19.13 -31.00
CA LEU A 83 37.27 18.69 -29.73
C LEU A 83 37.76 17.30 -29.37
N SER A 84 38.28 17.13 -28.16
CA SER A 84 38.76 15.83 -27.71
C SER A 84 38.66 15.65 -26.20
N ALA A 85 38.47 14.42 -25.73
CA ALA A 85 38.53 14.09 -24.30
C ALA A 85 39.96 14.23 -23.70
N THR A 86 41.01 14.18 -24.53
CA THR A 86 42.42 14.29 -24.12
C THR A 86 43.28 15.00 -25.18
N VAL A 87 44.44 15.55 -24.81
CA VAL A 87 45.42 16.10 -25.76
C VAL A 87 46.67 15.21 -25.78
N ASP A 88 46.86 14.43 -26.84
CA ASP A 88 48.04 13.57 -27.03
C ASP A 88 48.83 13.95 -28.30
N LYS A 89 49.98 13.30 -28.50
CA LYS A 89 50.86 13.55 -29.66
C LYS A 89 50.15 13.36 -31.00
N LYS A 90 49.21 12.41 -31.10
CA LYS A 90 48.45 12.15 -32.33
C LYS A 90 47.50 13.29 -32.68
N ARG A 91 46.82 13.85 -31.68
CA ARG A 91 45.90 14.98 -31.85
C ARG A 91 46.63 16.28 -32.17
N ARG A 92 47.76 16.53 -31.52
CA ARG A 92 48.63 17.67 -31.87
C ARG A 92 49.14 17.55 -33.31
N ALA A 93 49.62 16.36 -33.70
CA ALA A 93 50.06 16.11 -35.06
C ALA A 93 48.93 16.30 -36.08
N PHE A 94 47.68 15.95 -35.74
CA PHE A 94 46.52 16.20 -36.62
C PHE A 94 46.21 17.69 -36.76
N VAL A 95 46.19 18.44 -35.65
CA VAL A 95 46.01 19.90 -35.68
C VAL A 95 47.10 20.58 -36.51
N GLU A 96 48.36 20.20 -36.31
CA GLU A 96 49.51 20.71 -37.07
C GLU A 96 49.42 20.31 -38.55
N ALA A 97 49.11 19.04 -38.84
CA ALA A 97 49.01 18.55 -40.21
C ALA A 97 47.93 19.31 -41.00
N TYR A 98 46.77 19.58 -40.40
CA TYR A 98 45.64 20.24 -41.05
C TYR A 98 45.57 21.75 -40.84
N GLY A 99 46.46 22.34 -40.03
CA GLY A 99 46.48 23.77 -39.75
C GLY A 99 45.24 24.25 -38.98
N LEU A 100 44.74 23.43 -38.05
CA LEU A 100 43.55 23.78 -37.27
C LEU A 100 43.87 24.87 -36.24
N ALA A 101 42.87 25.68 -35.88
CA ALA A 101 43.01 26.79 -34.94
C ALA A 101 43.49 26.35 -33.54
N GLY A 102 43.13 25.15 -33.11
CA GLY A 102 43.59 24.61 -31.84
C GLY A 102 42.83 23.35 -31.38
N ILE A 103 43.07 22.96 -30.13
CA ILE A 103 42.39 21.84 -29.47
C ILE A 103 41.61 22.36 -28.27
N ARG A 104 40.38 21.87 -28.08
CA ARG A 104 39.57 22.08 -26.88
C ARG A 104 39.20 20.75 -26.25
N LEU A 105 39.13 20.74 -24.93
CA LEU A 105 38.80 19.54 -24.16
C LEU A 105 37.29 19.40 -24.03
N LYS A 106 36.77 18.20 -24.27
CA LYS A 106 35.38 17.86 -23.96
C LYS A 106 35.24 17.43 -22.48
N PRO A 107 34.12 17.77 -21.82
CA PRO A 107 33.03 18.61 -22.31
C PRO A 107 33.37 20.11 -22.25
N LEU A 108 32.81 20.90 -23.18
CA LEU A 108 32.89 22.36 -23.13
C LEU A 108 31.99 22.90 -22.02
N ASP A 109 32.42 23.97 -21.34
CA ASP A 109 31.58 24.69 -20.38
C ASP A 109 30.58 25.60 -21.11
N LEU A 110 29.33 25.12 -21.23
CA LEU A 110 28.26 25.81 -21.94
C LEU A 110 27.81 27.12 -21.26
N ASN A 111 28.17 27.37 -20.00
CA ASN A 111 27.92 28.66 -19.34
C ASN A 111 28.95 29.72 -19.74
N ARG A 112 30.06 29.31 -20.34
CA ARG A 112 31.12 30.16 -20.90
C ARG A 112 31.26 29.92 -22.40
N PHE A 113 30.13 29.70 -23.07
CA PHE A 113 30.07 29.24 -24.45
C PHE A 113 30.97 30.05 -25.40
N ASP A 114 30.84 31.39 -25.39
CA ASP A 114 31.63 32.29 -26.25
C ASP A 114 33.14 32.22 -25.99
N GLU A 115 33.55 31.93 -24.76
CA GLU A 115 34.97 31.82 -24.39
C GLU A 115 35.54 30.46 -24.79
N GLU A 116 34.76 29.39 -24.61
CA GLU A 116 35.15 28.01 -24.95
C GLU A 116 35.35 27.83 -26.46
N ILE A 117 34.48 28.44 -27.27
CA ILE A 117 34.57 28.39 -28.75
C ILE A 117 35.47 29.50 -29.33
N GLY A 118 36.08 30.33 -28.49
CA GLY A 118 36.96 31.41 -28.91
C GLY A 118 38.20 30.89 -29.63
N LEU A 119 38.43 31.41 -30.85
CA LEU A 119 39.62 31.08 -31.65
C LEU A 119 40.87 31.74 -31.06
N PRO A 120 42.01 31.03 -30.97
CA PRO A 120 43.27 31.62 -30.51
C PRO A 120 43.70 32.76 -31.45
N SER A 121 44.18 33.88 -30.88
CA SER A 121 44.70 34.98 -31.70
C SER A 121 46.03 34.57 -32.36
N PRO A 122 46.28 34.87 -33.64
CA PRO A 122 47.46 34.40 -34.38
C PRO A 122 48.81 35.03 -33.95
N SER A 123 48.88 35.71 -32.81
CA SER A 123 50.11 36.34 -32.28
C SER A 123 50.77 35.60 -31.11
N GLU A 124 50.29 34.42 -30.72
CA GLU A 124 50.92 33.61 -29.67
C GLU A 124 51.55 32.34 -30.23
N SER A 125 52.58 32.52 -31.06
CA SER A 125 53.58 31.48 -31.30
C SER A 125 54.62 31.55 -30.17
N PRO A 126 54.78 30.53 -29.32
CA PRO A 126 55.86 30.51 -28.35
C PRO A 126 57.18 30.23 -29.08
N ASP A 127 58.03 31.26 -29.23
CA ASP A 127 59.41 31.11 -29.66
C ASP A 127 60.17 30.23 -28.64
N PRO A 128 60.83 29.11 -29.04
CA PRO A 128 61.40 28.12 -28.10
C PRO A 128 62.66 28.58 -27.34
N THR A 129 62.99 29.87 -27.35
CA THR A 129 64.22 30.41 -26.77
C THR A 129 63.94 31.28 -25.54
N PHE A 130 63.30 30.70 -24.51
CA PHE A 130 63.09 31.37 -23.22
C PHE A 130 64.38 31.43 -22.38
N GLY A 131 65.20 32.44 -22.65
CA GLY A 131 66.16 32.98 -21.68
C GLY A 131 65.46 33.88 -20.68
N PHE A 132 65.20 33.39 -19.47
CA PHE A 132 64.57 34.18 -18.39
C PHE A 132 65.50 35.32 -17.93
N THR A 133 65.13 36.58 -18.17
CA THR A 133 65.73 37.74 -17.50
C THR A 133 64.82 38.23 -16.38
N ARG A 134 65.45 38.63 -15.26
CA ARG A 134 64.84 38.99 -13.95
C ARG A 134 63.73 40.06 -13.99
N LYS A 135 63.62 40.84 -15.07
CA LYS A 135 62.59 41.89 -15.27
C LYS A 135 61.25 41.35 -15.81
N SER A 136 61.22 40.22 -16.54
CA SER A 136 59.96 39.64 -17.05
C SER A 136 59.19 38.88 -15.97
N LEU A 137 59.89 38.31 -14.99
CA LEU A 137 59.32 37.65 -13.81
C LEU A 137 58.52 38.61 -12.92
N GLY A 138 58.90 39.89 -12.83
CA GLY A 138 58.16 40.89 -12.05
C GLY A 138 56.75 41.15 -12.61
N LYS A 139 56.63 41.32 -13.94
CA LYS A 139 55.35 41.55 -14.61
C LYS A 139 54.44 40.31 -14.58
N LEU A 140 55.00 39.11 -14.75
CA LEU A 140 54.25 37.85 -14.61
C LEU A 140 53.76 37.64 -13.18
N ARG A 141 54.59 37.95 -12.18
CA ARG A 141 54.21 37.84 -10.77
C ARG A 141 53.05 38.77 -10.40
N ASP A 142 53.05 40.00 -10.93
CA ASP A 142 51.95 40.96 -10.74
C ASP A 142 50.64 40.52 -11.42
N VAL A 143 50.72 39.77 -12.51
CA VAL A 143 49.55 39.19 -13.18
C VAL A 143 49.02 37.99 -12.39
N VAL A 144 49.89 37.05 -11.98
CA VAL A 144 49.49 35.85 -11.24
C VAL A 144 48.98 36.18 -9.82
N ASP A 145 49.49 37.23 -9.19
CA ASP A 145 48.98 37.73 -7.91
C ASP A 145 47.59 38.39 -8.00
N LYS A 146 47.09 38.68 -9.21
CA LYS A 146 45.74 39.21 -9.47
C LYS A 146 44.76 38.14 -9.96
N ILE A 147 45.23 36.92 -10.23
CA ILE A 147 44.37 35.81 -10.63
C ILE A 147 43.47 35.42 -9.44
N PRO A 148 42.14 35.27 -9.64
CA PRO A 148 41.22 35.00 -8.54
C PRO A 148 41.45 33.66 -7.81
N PRO A 149 41.78 32.54 -8.50
CA PRO A 149 42.21 31.31 -7.84
C PRO A 149 43.45 31.46 -6.94
N ALA A 150 43.49 30.70 -5.85
CA ALA A 150 44.71 30.48 -5.07
C ALA A 150 45.60 29.48 -5.80
N ILE A 151 46.86 29.84 -6.05
CA ILE A 151 47.80 28.99 -6.78
C ILE A 151 49.05 28.76 -5.94
N ASP A 152 49.38 27.49 -5.72
CA ASP A 152 50.56 27.02 -5.03
C ASP A 152 51.44 26.17 -5.97
N ILE A 153 52.74 26.43 -5.99
CA ILE A 153 53.74 25.58 -6.66
C ILE A 153 54.35 24.68 -5.59
N LEU A 154 54.23 23.38 -5.79
CA LEU A 154 54.59 22.34 -4.86
C LEU A 154 55.76 21.50 -5.41
N ASP A 155 56.63 21.02 -4.53
CA ASP A 155 57.64 20.02 -4.88
C ASP A 155 57.04 18.60 -5.00
N ARG A 156 57.89 17.60 -5.28
CA ARG A 156 57.49 16.19 -5.41
C ARG A 156 56.88 15.62 -4.12
N ASN A 157 57.29 16.14 -2.97
CA ASN A 157 56.76 15.80 -1.65
C ASN A 157 55.63 16.75 -1.22
N LEU A 158 55.08 17.53 -2.16
CA LEU A 158 54.01 18.50 -1.95
C LEU A 158 54.35 19.67 -1.01
N GLY A 159 55.64 19.92 -0.77
CA GLY A 159 56.12 21.09 -0.05
C GLY A 159 55.93 22.37 -0.86
N THR A 160 55.37 23.41 -0.26
CA THR A 160 55.10 24.69 -0.96
C THR A 160 56.40 25.45 -1.25
N LEU A 161 56.69 25.64 -2.54
CA LEU A 161 57.84 26.41 -3.04
C LEU A 161 57.48 27.87 -3.32
N TRP A 162 56.24 28.12 -3.76
CA TRP A 162 55.75 29.45 -4.11
C TRP A 162 54.23 29.52 -4.07
N SER A 163 53.68 30.68 -3.69
CA SER A 163 52.22 30.91 -3.63
C SER A 163 51.88 32.31 -4.15
N ASN A 164 50.77 32.42 -4.90
CA ASN A 164 50.25 33.73 -5.30
C ASN A 164 49.64 34.49 -4.09
N ARG A 165 49.25 35.75 -4.26
CA ARG A 165 48.67 36.57 -3.17
C ARG A 165 47.49 35.85 -2.50
N LYS A 166 46.56 35.31 -3.29
CA LYS A 166 45.37 34.64 -2.76
C LYS A 166 45.71 33.39 -1.94
N ALA A 167 46.65 32.57 -2.41
CA ALA A 167 47.13 31.39 -1.69
C ALA A 167 47.91 31.74 -0.40
N ARG A 168 48.54 32.91 -0.33
CA ARG A 168 49.16 33.42 0.91
C ARG A 168 48.14 33.86 1.95
N GLU A 169 47.01 34.44 1.52
CA GLU A 169 45.88 34.79 2.39
C GLU A 169 45.12 33.53 2.85
N LEU A 170 45.09 32.50 2.02
CA LEU A 170 44.42 31.22 2.26
C LEU A 170 45.45 30.07 2.19
N PRO A 171 46.33 29.91 3.19
CA PRO A 171 47.34 28.87 3.17
C PRO A 171 46.72 27.47 3.06
N LEU A 172 47.52 26.53 2.54
CA LEU A 172 47.13 25.12 2.43
C LEU A 172 46.77 24.54 3.80
N THR A 173 45.56 24.00 3.94
CA THR A 173 45.19 23.21 5.11
C THR A 173 45.72 21.78 4.99
N GLN A 174 45.75 21.04 6.10
CA GLN A 174 46.15 19.63 6.10
C GLN A 174 45.27 18.79 5.16
N GLU A 175 43.99 19.09 5.06
CA GLU A 175 43.06 18.39 4.19
C GLU A 175 43.25 18.74 2.72
N GLN A 176 43.55 20.00 2.40
CA GLN A 176 43.88 20.40 1.04
C GLN A 176 45.21 19.78 0.57
N TYR A 177 46.15 19.58 1.51
CA TYR A 177 47.36 18.81 1.26
C TYR A 177 47.03 17.33 0.94
N LEU A 178 46.12 16.70 1.70
CA LEU A 178 45.62 15.36 1.38
C LEU A 178 44.94 15.30 0.00
N ILE A 179 44.15 16.31 -0.35
CA ILE A 179 43.55 16.45 -1.69
C ILE A 179 44.64 16.49 -2.76
N ALA A 180 45.68 17.31 -2.57
CA ALA A 180 46.81 17.38 -3.51
C ALA A 180 47.53 16.02 -3.64
N LYS A 181 47.69 15.27 -2.55
CA LYS A 181 48.27 13.92 -2.55
C LYS A 181 47.41 12.92 -3.33
N TRP A 182 46.09 12.96 -3.16
CA TRP A 182 45.18 12.11 -3.94
C TRP A 182 45.21 12.46 -5.43
N LEU A 183 45.20 13.75 -5.77
CA LEU A 183 45.34 14.21 -7.15
C LEU A 183 46.69 13.76 -7.75
N GLN A 184 47.76 13.77 -6.98
CA GLN A 184 49.08 13.28 -7.41
C GLN A 184 49.04 11.78 -7.74
N VAL A 185 48.38 10.96 -6.91
CA VAL A 185 48.20 9.52 -7.15
C VAL A 185 47.37 9.27 -8.42
N GLU A 186 46.34 10.07 -8.67
CA GLU A 186 45.55 9.97 -9.90
C GLU A 186 46.37 10.26 -11.16
N ILE A 187 47.22 11.30 -11.13
CA ILE A 187 48.14 11.61 -12.23
C ILE A 187 49.13 10.47 -12.44
N ALA A 188 49.68 9.90 -11.36
CA ALA A 188 50.65 8.81 -11.45
C ALA A 188 50.07 7.51 -12.03
N LYS A 189 48.77 7.25 -11.82
CA LYS A 189 48.09 6.04 -12.31
C LYS A 189 47.73 6.10 -13.79
N ASP A 190 47.51 7.30 -14.32
CA ASP A 190 47.12 7.53 -15.70
C ASP A 190 48.12 8.49 -16.36
N THR A 191 49.22 7.94 -16.89
CA THR A 191 50.31 8.68 -17.54
C THR A 191 49.87 9.49 -18.77
N THR A 192 48.60 9.37 -19.18
CA THR A 192 48.00 10.17 -20.26
C THR A 192 47.29 11.44 -19.77
N ARG A 193 47.01 11.58 -18.46
CA ARG A 193 46.37 12.77 -17.88
C ARG A 193 47.40 13.85 -17.55
N SER A 194 47.25 15.02 -18.19
CA SER A 194 48.07 16.20 -17.92
C SER A 194 47.55 17.08 -16.77
N VAL A 195 46.38 16.77 -16.21
CA VAL A 195 45.74 17.49 -15.09
C VAL A 195 44.85 16.52 -14.32
N ALA A 196 44.90 16.53 -13.01
CA ALA A 196 43.86 15.94 -12.16
C ALA A 196 43.04 17.06 -11.50
N ARG A 197 41.73 16.86 -11.40
CA ARG A 197 40.80 17.85 -10.83
C ARG A 197 39.83 17.18 -9.87
N ARG A 198 39.40 17.94 -8.86
CA ARG A 198 38.43 17.49 -7.87
C ARG A 198 37.62 18.66 -7.32
N LEU A 199 36.37 18.40 -6.97
CA LEU A 199 35.46 19.33 -6.32
C LEU A 199 35.14 18.81 -4.91
N ASP A 200 35.35 19.67 -3.91
CA ASP A 200 35.05 19.39 -2.50
C ASP A 200 34.27 20.59 -1.88
N TRP A 201 33.59 20.41 -0.74
CA TRP A 201 32.87 21.50 -0.08
C TRP A 201 33.73 22.17 0.98
N ASP A 202 34.05 23.46 0.88
CA ASP A 202 34.70 24.18 1.97
C ASP A 202 33.64 24.68 2.96
N GLY A 203 33.42 23.95 4.05
CA GLY A 203 32.42 24.32 5.06
C GLY A 203 32.75 25.58 5.86
N ASN A 204 34.01 26.04 5.88
CA ASN A 204 34.34 27.34 6.49
C ASN A 204 33.86 28.50 5.60
N GLN A 205 33.90 28.30 4.28
CA GLN A 205 33.48 29.31 3.30
C GLN A 205 32.05 29.11 2.78
N GLU A 206 31.42 27.99 3.14
CA GLU A 206 30.12 27.53 2.66
C GLU A 206 30.05 27.53 1.12
N ARG A 207 31.10 27.03 0.46
CA ARG A 207 31.25 27.06 -1.00
C ARG A 207 31.97 25.81 -1.50
N PHE A 208 31.71 25.41 -2.73
CA PHE A 208 32.53 24.40 -3.38
C PHE A 208 33.92 24.95 -3.73
N LEU A 209 34.94 24.16 -3.43
CA LEU A 209 36.33 24.36 -3.77
C LEU A 209 36.70 23.38 -4.88
N GLU A 210 37.06 23.90 -6.05
CA GLU A 210 37.70 23.10 -7.08
C GLU A 210 39.21 23.13 -6.88
N SER A 211 39.80 21.95 -6.73
CA SER A 211 41.25 21.75 -6.65
C SER A 211 41.73 21.09 -7.94
N ARG A 212 42.70 21.72 -8.63
CA ARG A 212 43.31 21.18 -9.84
C ARG A 212 44.82 21.07 -9.65
N LEU A 213 45.37 19.90 -9.94
CA LEU A 213 46.79 19.64 -9.87
C LEU A 213 47.35 19.47 -11.29
N TYR A 214 48.32 20.30 -11.63
CA TYR A 214 49.03 20.31 -12.90
C TYR A 214 50.47 19.82 -12.66
N PRO A 215 50.95 18.77 -13.34
CA PRO A 215 52.36 18.44 -13.36
C PRO A 215 53.10 19.49 -14.22
N ILE A 216 54.07 20.18 -13.63
CA ILE A 216 54.92 21.14 -14.35
C ILE A 216 56.09 20.38 -14.99
N ASN A 217 56.68 19.45 -14.24
CA ASN A 217 57.68 18.48 -14.67
C ASN A 217 57.74 17.33 -13.65
N ASP A 218 58.73 16.44 -13.77
CA ASP A 218 58.88 15.25 -12.90
C ASP A 218 59.04 15.57 -11.40
N ASN A 219 59.32 16.82 -11.04
CA ASN A 219 59.64 17.24 -9.68
C ASN A 219 58.73 18.32 -9.10
N TYR A 220 57.85 18.94 -9.90
CA TYR A 220 57.02 20.06 -9.45
C TYR A 220 55.58 19.96 -9.93
N TYR A 221 54.67 20.43 -9.09
CA TYR A 221 53.24 20.51 -9.37
C TYR A 221 52.73 21.94 -9.15
N ALA A 222 51.74 22.38 -9.92
CA ALA A 222 50.94 23.55 -9.60
C ALA A 222 49.57 23.10 -9.10
N LEU A 223 49.19 23.52 -7.89
CA LEU A 223 47.87 23.33 -7.32
C LEU A 223 47.08 24.63 -7.45
N GLU A 224 46.01 24.60 -8.24
CA GLU A 224 45.01 25.66 -8.33
C GLU A 224 43.84 25.33 -7.41
N ARG A 225 43.41 26.30 -6.60
CA ARG A 225 42.30 26.24 -5.64
C ARG A 225 41.32 27.38 -5.95
N ASP A 226 40.17 27.04 -6.52
CA ASP A 226 39.15 28.02 -6.93
C ASP A 226 37.84 27.82 -6.18
N TRP A 227 37.36 28.87 -5.50
CA TRP A 227 36.10 28.83 -4.74
C TRP A 227 34.94 29.31 -5.60
N ARG A 228 33.99 28.41 -5.82
CA ARG A 228 32.78 28.65 -6.61
C ARG A 228 31.86 29.68 -5.96
N ARG A 229 30.91 30.22 -6.74
CA ARG A 229 29.97 31.22 -6.24
C ARG A 229 29.05 30.60 -5.17
N LYS A 230 28.53 31.42 -4.24
CA LYS A 230 27.79 30.98 -3.04
C LYS A 230 26.52 30.13 -3.28
N ASN A 231 26.08 29.90 -4.52
CA ASN A 231 24.94 29.02 -4.85
C ASN A 231 25.21 28.13 -6.07
N GLU A 232 26.46 28.09 -6.53
CA GLU A 232 26.84 27.28 -7.68
C GLU A 232 26.89 25.80 -7.26
N ARG A 233 26.30 24.92 -8.08
CA ARG A 233 26.20 23.47 -7.83
C ARG A 233 26.96 22.69 -8.90
N PRO A 234 28.29 22.60 -8.75
CA PRO A 234 29.14 22.05 -9.80
C PRO A 234 29.00 20.54 -9.96
N HIS A 235 28.42 19.83 -8.97
CA HIS A 235 28.16 18.38 -9.07
C HIS A 235 26.96 18.03 -9.94
N ASP A 236 26.15 18.99 -10.40
CA ASP A 236 24.97 18.66 -11.20
C ASP A 236 25.31 17.90 -12.47
N GLN A 237 26.44 18.22 -13.12
CA GLN A 237 26.91 17.50 -14.30
C GLN A 237 27.57 16.15 -13.97
N GLU A 238 28.28 16.06 -12.84
CA GLU A 238 28.87 14.80 -12.35
C GLU A 238 27.77 13.78 -12.02
N PHE A 239 26.75 14.23 -11.30
CA PHE A 239 25.61 13.38 -10.96
C PHE A 239 24.69 13.13 -12.15
N PHE A 240 24.53 14.08 -13.07
CA PHE A 240 23.79 13.83 -14.32
C PHE A 240 24.42 12.68 -15.11
N ASN A 241 25.75 12.69 -15.29
CA ASN A 241 26.44 11.57 -15.93
C ASN A 241 26.29 10.26 -15.15
N LEU A 242 26.31 10.33 -13.81
CA LEU A 242 26.09 9.15 -12.97
C LEU A 242 24.66 8.60 -13.10
N GLU A 243 23.65 9.46 -13.19
CA GLU A 243 22.24 9.08 -13.39
C GLU A 243 22.00 8.51 -14.78
N GLU A 244 22.59 9.10 -15.82
CA GLU A 244 22.50 8.59 -17.20
C GLU A 244 23.13 7.20 -17.33
N GLN A 245 24.30 7.00 -16.71
CA GLN A 245 24.99 5.71 -16.73
C GLN A 245 24.36 4.67 -15.79
N ASN A 246 23.59 5.10 -14.78
CA ASN A 246 22.99 4.25 -13.76
C ASN A 246 21.51 4.62 -13.59
N PRO A 247 20.62 4.18 -14.51
CA PRO A 247 19.24 4.66 -14.58
C PRO A 247 18.31 4.13 -13.48
N THR A 248 18.79 3.28 -12.57
CA THR A 248 18.01 2.78 -11.44
C THR A 248 18.57 3.34 -10.14
N LEU A 249 17.71 3.58 -9.15
CA LEU A 249 18.13 4.08 -7.84
C LEU A 249 19.19 3.17 -7.20
N GLU A 250 19.06 1.86 -7.32
CA GLU A 250 20.04 0.92 -6.77
C GLU A 250 21.42 1.06 -7.44
N ASN A 251 21.48 1.04 -8.77
CA ASN A 251 22.75 1.19 -9.50
C ASN A 251 23.37 2.57 -9.23
N TRP A 252 22.54 3.61 -9.15
CA TRP A 252 22.99 4.95 -8.81
C TRP A 252 23.55 5.02 -7.39
N LEU A 253 22.89 4.41 -6.40
CA LEU A 253 23.39 4.32 -5.02
C LEU A 253 24.69 3.50 -4.93
N GLN A 254 24.85 2.46 -5.75
CA GLN A 254 26.12 1.73 -5.86
C GLN A 254 27.23 2.63 -6.41
N ALA A 255 26.95 3.43 -7.44
CA ALA A 255 27.90 4.38 -7.99
C ALA A 255 28.25 5.49 -6.98
N VAL A 256 27.27 5.98 -6.21
CA VAL A 256 27.48 6.94 -5.12
C VAL A 256 28.36 6.34 -4.02
N ALA A 257 28.14 5.09 -3.62
CA ALA A 257 28.99 4.42 -2.63
C ALA A 257 30.45 4.31 -3.13
N LYS A 258 30.66 3.98 -4.41
CA LYS A 258 32.01 3.99 -5.02
C LYS A 258 32.62 5.38 -5.03
N LEU A 259 31.83 6.42 -5.34
CA LEU A 259 32.28 7.82 -5.32
C LEU A 259 32.71 8.25 -3.91
N LEU A 260 31.91 7.94 -2.89
CA LEU A 260 32.23 8.25 -1.49
C LEU A 260 33.47 7.49 -0.99
N ALA A 261 33.64 6.23 -1.41
CA ALA A 261 34.85 5.46 -1.15
C ALA A 261 36.08 6.03 -1.86
N GLN A 262 35.95 6.42 -3.13
CA GLN A 262 37.03 7.03 -3.93
C GLN A 262 37.47 8.38 -3.37
N ARG A 263 36.51 9.23 -2.99
CA ARG A 263 36.82 10.61 -2.62
C ARG A 263 37.14 10.78 -1.15
N TYR A 264 36.41 10.12 -0.27
CA TYR A 264 36.46 10.39 1.17
C TYR A 264 36.81 9.16 2.01
N ALA A 265 37.20 8.06 1.34
CA ALA A 265 37.46 6.78 1.99
C ALA A 265 36.30 6.31 2.88
N ILE A 266 35.06 6.63 2.50
CA ILE A 266 33.88 6.10 3.18
C ILE A 266 33.70 4.65 2.73
N SER A 267 33.85 3.73 3.66
CA SER A 267 33.79 2.30 3.39
C SER A 267 32.37 1.74 3.48
N ARG A 268 31.48 2.43 4.20
CA ARG A 268 30.09 2.02 4.37
C ARG A 268 29.13 3.16 4.14
N PHE A 269 28.08 2.88 3.39
CA PHE A 269 27.03 3.82 3.07
C PHE A 269 25.68 3.09 3.14
N ARG A 270 24.76 3.61 3.93
CA ARG A 270 23.41 3.05 4.09
C ARG A 270 22.37 4.14 3.89
N VAL A 271 21.26 3.75 3.25
CA VAL A 271 20.12 4.63 3.02
C VAL A 271 18.89 4.02 3.66
N TYR A 272 18.21 4.80 4.49
CA TYR A 272 16.92 4.46 5.08
C TYR A 272 15.86 5.41 4.54
N LYS A 273 14.71 4.87 4.13
CA LYS A 273 13.49 5.65 3.89
C LYS A 273 12.76 5.83 5.22
N ILE A 274 12.32 7.05 5.52
CA ILE A 274 11.52 7.37 6.68
C ILE A 274 10.06 7.47 6.25
N GLY A 275 9.24 6.53 6.71
CA GLY A 275 7.81 6.46 6.41
C GLY A 275 6.96 6.92 7.59
N PRO A 276 6.30 8.09 7.53
CA PRO A 276 5.40 8.51 8.59
C PRO A 276 4.30 7.48 8.83
N LEU A 277 4.06 7.15 10.09
CA LEU A 277 2.98 6.28 10.51
C LEU A 277 1.77 7.16 10.91
N PRO A 278 0.69 7.18 10.10
CA PRO A 278 -0.53 7.86 10.49
C PRO A 278 -1.13 7.18 11.72
N HIS A 279 -1.76 7.99 12.55
CA HIS A 279 -2.58 7.57 13.68
C HIS A 279 -3.86 8.39 13.67
N THR A 280 -4.92 7.84 14.22
CA THR A 280 -6.14 8.59 14.49
C THR A 280 -6.11 9.08 15.93
N LYS A 281 -6.27 10.40 16.09
CA LYS A 281 -6.33 11.05 17.39
C LYS A 281 -7.46 10.42 18.23
N ASP A 282 -7.25 10.30 19.53
CA ASP A 282 -8.19 9.70 20.49
C ASP A 282 -8.37 8.17 20.40
N LEU A 283 -7.83 7.51 19.37
CA LEU A 283 -7.75 6.04 19.28
C LEU A 283 -6.39 5.49 19.69
N GLU A 284 -5.32 6.12 19.23
CA GLU A 284 -3.96 5.64 19.45
C GLU A 284 -3.00 6.83 19.55
N ASP A 285 -1.98 6.69 20.39
CA ASP A 285 -0.91 7.70 20.49
C ASP A 285 -0.12 7.80 19.18
N GLN A 286 0.53 8.94 18.98
CA GLN A 286 1.41 9.14 17.84
C GLN A 286 2.55 8.11 17.85
N HIS A 287 2.74 7.44 16.72
CA HIS A 287 3.84 6.49 16.56
C HIS A 287 5.09 7.18 15.99
N PRO A 288 6.28 6.74 16.41
CA PRO A 288 7.51 7.07 15.70
C PRO A 288 7.41 6.57 14.24
N PRO A 289 8.05 7.27 13.28
CA PRO A 289 8.10 6.83 11.89
C PRO A 289 8.65 5.40 11.72
N LEU A 290 8.22 4.74 10.65
CA LEU A 290 8.79 3.47 10.20
C LEU A 290 10.08 3.75 9.43
N VAL A 291 11.18 3.19 9.92
CA VAL A 291 12.48 3.22 9.26
C VAL A 291 12.59 1.99 8.37
N THR A 292 12.82 2.23 7.08
CA THR A 292 12.85 1.20 6.04
C THR A 292 14.21 1.19 5.35
N PRO A 293 15.06 0.17 5.54
CA PRO A 293 16.31 0.05 4.79
C PRO A 293 16.06 0.00 3.28
N LYS A 294 16.83 0.79 2.51
CA LYS A 294 16.74 0.86 1.04
C LYS A 294 18.01 0.44 0.33
N PHE A 295 19.15 0.65 0.97
CA PHE A 295 20.45 0.32 0.38
C PHE A 295 21.49 0.16 1.49
N GLN A 296 22.45 -0.74 1.28
CA GLN A 296 23.65 -0.83 2.09
C GLN A 296 24.87 -1.16 1.22
N SER A 297 26.01 -0.62 1.59
CA SER A 297 27.32 -1.04 1.10
C SER A 297 28.32 -1.20 2.24
N GLY A 298 29.29 -2.10 2.04
CA GLY A 298 30.42 -2.32 2.94
C GLY A 298 30.14 -3.23 4.14
N GLY A 299 28.98 -3.91 4.13
CA GLY A 299 28.65 -5.02 5.04
C GLY A 299 28.45 -4.64 6.51
N GLY A 300 28.70 -5.60 7.40
CA GLY A 300 28.49 -5.45 8.85
C GLY A 300 27.03 -5.56 9.26
N ILE A 301 26.29 -6.47 8.62
CA ILE A 301 24.90 -6.81 8.94
C ILE A 301 24.86 -8.28 9.36
N GLU A 302 24.21 -8.57 10.49
CA GLU A 302 23.97 -9.95 10.95
C GLU A 302 22.46 -10.25 11.04
N PRO A 303 21.99 -11.41 10.54
CA PRO A 303 22.77 -12.49 9.93
C PRO A 303 23.21 -12.20 8.48
N ASP A 304 22.44 -11.42 7.71
CA ASP A 304 22.72 -11.12 6.31
C ASP A 304 22.00 -9.84 5.82
N THR A 305 22.46 -9.33 4.68
CA THR A 305 21.95 -8.08 4.07
C THR A 305 20.51 -8.18 3.55
N ASP A 306 20.08 -9.33 3.03
CA ASP A 306 18.72 -9.49 2.48
C ASP A 306 17.69 -9.45 3.61
N SER A 307 17.98 -10.13 4.73
CA SER A 307 17.20 -10.04 5.97
C SER A 307 17.05 -8.60 6.46
N TRP A 308 18.11 -7.78 6.36
CA TRP A 308 18.07 -6.37 6.73
C TRP A 308 17.22 -5.52 5.79
N LEU A 309 17.40 -5.66 4.48
CA LEU A 309 16.63 -4.92 3.47
C LEU A 309 15.12 -5.25 3.50
N ARG A 310 14.73 -6.34 4.17
CA ARG A 310 13.34 -6.79 4.32
C ARG A 310 12.74 -6.54 5.72
N THR A 311 13.52 -5.97 6.65
CA THR A 311 13.06 -5.70 8.01
C THR A 311 12.89 -4.20 8.24
N GLY A 312 11.64 -3.78 8.47
CA GLY A 312 11.33 -2.43 8.95
C GLY A 312 11.37 -2.38 10.47
N PHE A 313 11.69 -1.22 11.03
CA PHE A 313 11.74 -1.00 12.48
C PHE A 313 11.27 0.41 12.82
N LYS A 314 10.84 0.62 14.07
CA LYS A 314 10.49 1.96 14.56
C LYS A 314 11.75 2.79 14.79
N GLN A 315 11.65 4.11 14.63
CA GLN A 315 12.76 5.04 14.88
C GLN A 315 13.45 4.83 16.24
N ASP A 316 12.67 4.57 17.30
CA ASP A 316 13.16 4.33 18.67
C ASP A 316 13.80 2.95 18.88
N GLY A 317 13.70 2.04 17.90
CA GLY A 317 14.34 0.73 17.94
C GLY A 317 15.87 0.79 17.82
N ILE A 318 16.43 1.90 17.32
CA ILE A 318 17.87 2.16 17.30
C ILE A 318 18.12 3.57 17.83
N ARG A 319 18.70 3.65 19.04
CA ARG A 319 18.94 4.90 19.80
C ARG A 319 19.55 6.04 18.98
N ASP A 320 20.51 5.71 18.12
CA ASP A 320 21.23 6.71 17.34
C ASP A 320 20.40 7.25 16.17
N ILE A 321 19.57 6.40 15.57
CA ILE A 321 18.62 6.81 14.55
C ILE A 321 17.54 7.71 15.16
N ASP A 322 17.06 7.37 16.37
CA ASP A 322 16.16 8.24 17.11
C ASP A 322 16.75 9.63 17.32
N SER A 323 17.98 9.69 17.84
CA SER A 323 18.70 10.95 18.07
C SER A 323 18.90 11.77 16.79
N ALA A 324 19.21 11.11 15.66
CA ALA A 324 19.45 11.77 14.38
C ALA A 324 18.19 12.32 13.70
N LEU A 325 17.02 11.78 14.07
CA LEU A 325 15.72 12.20 13.52
C LEU A 325 15.02 13.26 14.38
N GLN A 326 15.54 13.60 15.56
CA GLN A 326 15.03 14.69 16.40
C GLN A 326 15.21 16.06 15.74
N GLU A 327 14.31 17.00 16.09
CA GLU A 327 14.39 18.38 15.62
C GLU A 327 15.67 19.07 16.14
N GLY A 328 16.35 19.82 15.27
CA GLY A 328 17.61 20.51 15.61
C GLY A 328 18.88 19.65 15.57
N TYR A 329 18.79 18.35 15.24
CA TYR A 329 19.97 17.50 15.07
C TYR A 329 20.90 18.06 13.97
N THR A 330 22.20 18.15 14.29
CA THR A 330 23.24 18.63 13.38
C THR A 330 24.19 17.47 13.05
N PRO A 331 24.26 17.04 11.78
CA PRO A 331 25.15 15.96 11.37
C PRO A 331 26.61 16.25 11.70
N ARG A 332 27.25 15.33 12.41
CA ARG A 332 28.67 15.35 12.76
C ARG A 332 29.21 13.93 12.95
N PRO A 333 30.54 13.73 12.87
CA PRO A 333 31.15 12.46 13.23
C PRO A 333 30.98 12.18 14.73
N GLU A 334 30.38 11.05 15.05
CA GLU A 334 30.16 10.59 16.42
C GLU A 334 30.88 9.29 16.66
N LEU A 335 31.51 9.18 17.85
CA LEU A 335 32.21 7.98 18.26
C LEU A 335 31.20 6.86 18.51
N VAL A 336 31.45 5.70 17.90
CA VAL A 336 30.64 4.50 18.13
C VAL A 336 31.03 3.91 19.49
N HIS A 337 30.13 4.04 20.47
CA HIS A 337 30.38 3.63 21.86
C HIS A 337 30.10 2.13 22.13
N ASP A 338 29.26 1.49 21.31
CA ASP A 338 28.84 0.09 21.44
C ASP A 338 29.11 -0.75 20.18
N THR A 339 29.48 -2.01 20.38
CA THR A 339 29.90 -2.95 19.32
C THR A 339 28.76 -3.46 18.45
N LEU A 340 27.49 -3.37 18.88
CA LEU A 340 26.31 -3.89 18.17
C LEU A 340 25.10 -2.96 18.33
N GLN A 341 24.61 -2.39 17.23
CA GLN A 341 23.34 -1.64 17.22
C GLN A 341 22.18 -2.54 16.84
N GLY A 342 21.03 -2.36 17.50
CA GLY A 342 19.92 -3.30 17.45
C GLY A 342 20.11 -4.51 18.37
N ALA A 343 21.13 -4.52 19.25
CA ALA A 343 21.32 -5.60 20.23
C ALA A 343 20.17 -5.70 21.25
N ASP A 344 19.52 -4.56 21.53
CA ASP A 344 18.44 -4.45 22.51
C ASP A 344 17.12 -5.08 22.02
N ASP A 345 16.93 -5.20 20.70
CA ASP A 345 15.80 -5.91 20.09
C ASP A 345 16.30 -7.02 19.16
N PRO A 346 16.28 -8.30 19.58
CA PRO A 346 16.78 -9.44 18.79
C PRO A 346 16.02 -9.64 17.47
N ARG A 347 14.90 -8.93 17.28
CA ARG A 347 14.08 -8.96 16.06
C ARG A 347 14.61 -8.08 14.93
N ILE A 348 15.51 -7.15 15.24
CA ILE A 348 16.12 -6.23 14.28
C ILE A 348 17.50 -6.80 13.90
N PRO A 349 17.78 -7.07 12.61
CA PRO A 349 19.11 -7.52 12.20
C PRO A 349 20.17 -6.54 12.69
N ARG A 350 21.27 -7.08 13.25
CA ARG A 350 22.25 -6.28 13.97
C ARG A 350 23.13 -5.53 13.00
N VAL A 351 23.39 -4.27 13.31
CA VAL A 351 24.32 -3.44 12.54
C VAL A 351 25.62 -3.28 13.32
N GLN A 352 26.69 -3.85 12.77
CA GLN A 352 28.04 -3.75 13.31
C GLN A 352 28.75 -2.54 12.73
N TYR A 353 28.77 -1.43 13.48
CA TYR A 353 29.48 -0.22 13.08
C TYR A 353 31.00 -0.28 13.37
N GLY A 354 31.49 -1.26 14.15
CA GLY A 354 32.93 -1.50 14.35
C GLY A 354 33.35 -1.66 15.80
N GLU A 355 34.66 -1.80 16.03
CA GLU A 355 35.28 -1.73 17.36
C GLU A 355 35.28 -0.29 17.89
N ARG A 356 35.50 -0.14 19.22
CA ARG A 356 35.65 1.17 19.88
C ARG A 356 36.73 1.99 19.16
N GLY A 357 36.39 3.20 18.73
CA GLY A 357 37.30 4.09 17.98
C GLY A 357 36.83 4.45 16.58
N THR A 358 35.79 3.78 16.05
CA THR A 358 35.18 4.11 14.75
C THR A 358 34.25 5.31 14.89
N PHE A 359 34.24 6.21 13.90
CA PHE A 359 33.32 7.35 13.85
C PHE A 359 32.30 7.14 12.73
N ARG A 360 31.06 7.53 13.03
CA ARG A 360 29.92 7.45 12.12
C ARG A 360 29.27 8.82 11.97
N VAL A 361 28.75 9.10 10.79
CA VAL A 361 27.86 10.25 10.56
C VAL A 361 26.48 9.75 10.18
N LEU A 362 25.46 10.29 10.86
CA LEU A 362 24.06 10.18 10.48
C LEU A 362 23.61 11.52 9.88
N PHE A 363 22.98 11.46 8.71
CA PHE A 363 22.57 12.65 7.96
C PHE A 363 21.09 12.55 7.57
N PRO A 364 20.19 13.30 8.22
CA PRO A 364 18.77 13.32 7.89
C PRO A 364 18.56 14.12 6.60
N VAL A 365 17.92 13.50 5.62
CA VAL A 365 17.57 14.10 4.34
C VAL A 365 16.17 14.67 4.43
N ARG A 366 16.06 15.98 4.25
CA ARG A 366 14.78 16.70 4.30
C ARG A 366 14.25 16.96 2.90
N HIS A 367 12.95 16.81 2.71
CA HIS A 367 12.29 17.19 1.47
C HIS A 367 12.40 18.72 1.27
N PRO A 368 12.72 19.21 0.06
CA PRO A 368 12.88 20.65 -0.19
C PRO A 368 11.66 21.49 0.21
N ASP A 369 10.46 20.98 -0.10
CA ASP A 369 9.21 21.71 0.11
C ASP A 369 8.61 21.53 1.51
N SER A 370 8.41 20.28 1.97
CA SER A 370 7.75 20.02 3.26
C SER A 370 8.67 20.17 4.47
N ARG A 371 10.01 20.20 4.26
CA ARG A 371 11.05 20.14 5.30
C ARG A 371 11.02 18.89 6.18
N GLU A 372 10.11 17.95 5.93
CA GLU A 372 10.04 16.68 6.64
C GLU A 372 11.23 15.80 6.27
N THR A 373 11.72 15.01 7.23
CA THR A 373 12.78 14.04 6.97
C THR A 373 12.20 12.84 6.22
N VAL A 374 12.65 12.64 4.98
CA VAL A 374 12.16 11.57 4.09
C VAL A 374 13.13 10.40 3.98
N ALA A 375 14.41 10.64 4.30
CA ALA A 375 15.44 9.61 4.33
C ALA A 375 16.50 9.91 5.40
N LEU A 376 17.28 8.90 5.75
CA LEU A 376 18.45 9.01 6.62
C LEU A 376 19.62 8.32 5.95
N LEU A 377 20.76 9.01 5.86
CA LEU A 377 22.01 8.43 5.37
C LEU A 377 22.89 8.08 6.58
N ALA A 378 23.45 6.89 6.59
CA ALA A 378 24.45 6.50 7.58
C ALA A 378 25.77 6.17 6.88
N MET A 379 26.85 6.79 7.32
CA MET A 379 28.18 6.63 6.75
C MET A 379 29.19 6.36 7.85
N ASP A 380 30.09 5.42 7.60
CA ASP A 380 31.23 5.15 8.47
C ASP A 380 32.50 4.82 7.66
N ARG A 381 33.65 5.09 8.27
CA ARG A 381 34.97 4.71 7.74
C ARG A 381 35.55 3.61 8.62
N ARG A 382 35.58 2.41 8.07
CA ARG A 382 36.08 1.18 8.67
C ARG A 382 36.82 0.36 7.60
N LEU A 383 38.09 0.05 7.84
CA LEU A 383 38.98 -0.54 6.84
C LEU A 383 39.50 -1.94 7.24
N ASP A 384 39.28 -2.34 8.50
CA ASP A 384 39.79 -3.57 9.12
C ASP A 384 38.96 -4.82 8.76
N HIS A 385 37.71 -4.67 8.33
CA HIS A 385 36.80 -5.81 8.09
C HIS A 385 36.75 -6.30 6.64
N ALA A 386 37.65 -5.83 5.76
CA ALA A 386 37.67 -6.18 4.34
C ALA A 386 37.80 -7.69 4.07
N GLY A 387 38.52 -8.42 4.93
CA GLY A 387 38.84 -9.84 4.73
C GLY A 387 37.63 -10.79 4.71
N GLY A 388 36.51 -10.41 5.33
CA GLY A 388 35.29 -11.22 5.37
C GLY A 388 34.23 -10.87 4.32
N LEU A 389 34.44 -9.81 3.53
CA LEU A 389 33.46 -9.31 2.57
C LEU A 389 33.59 -9.96 1.19
N GLN A 390 32.49 -9.98 0.43
CA GLN A 390 32.44 -10.49 -0.94
C GLN A 390 31.77 -9.48 -1.89
N GLY A 391 31.93 -9.68 -3.20
CA GLY A 391 31.24 -8.91 -4.25
C GLY A 391 31.45 -7.40 -4.16
N PHE A 392 30.37 -6.64 -4.38
CA PHE A 392 30.35 -5.18 -4.39
C PHE A 392 30.82 -4.57 -3.06
N ASP A 393 30.45 -5.16 -1.92
CA ASP A 393 30.85 -4.66 -0.60
C ASP A 393 32.38 -4.70 -0.43
N LYS A 394 33.02 -5.78 -0.87
CA LYS A 394 34.49 -5.88 -0.86
C LYS A 394 35.13 -4.82 -1.75
N GLU A 395 34.56 -4.59 -2.93
CA GLU A 395 35.07 -3.58 -3.87
C GLU A 395 35.08 -2.18 -3.23
N VAL A 396 33.99 -1.78 -2.58
CA VAL A 396 33.87 -0.48 -1.90
C VAL A 396 34.88 -0.34 -0.78
N VAL A 397 35.06 -1.37 0.06
CA VAL A 397 36.00 -1.30 1.20
C VAL A 397 37.46 -1.29 0.73
N GLU A 398 37.84 -2.10 -0.27
CA GLU A 398 39.20 -2.09 -0.83
C GLU A 398 39.51 -0.77 -1.57
N LEU A 399 38.50 -0.16 -2.18
CA LEU A 399 38.60 1.17 -2.77
C LEU A 399 38.85 2.23 -1.69
N ALA A 400 38.05 2.22 -0.62
CA ALA A 400 38.24 3.12 0.52
C ALA A 400 39.61 2.91 1.19
N ARG A 401 40.07 1.67 1.33
CA ARG A 401 41.37 1.31 1.92
C ARG A 401 42.54 1.88 1.13
N ARG A 402 42.50 1.80 -0.21
CA ARG A 402 43.52 2.42 -1.07
C ARG A 402 43.56 3.94 -0.92
N MET A 403 42.41 4.57 -0.73
CA MET A 403 42.31 6.03 -0.65
C MET A 403 42.66 6.60 0.73
N ALA A 404 42.47 5.82 1.79
CA ALA A 404 42.77 6.27 3.14
C ALA A 404 44.25 6.62 3.33
N SER A 405 45.21 5.99 2.65
CA SER A 405 46.65 6.14 2.96
C SER A 405 46.96 5.95 4.46
N ASP A 406 48.23 5.97 4.87
CA ASP A 406 48.57 5.84 6.30
C ASP A 406 48.23 7.12 7.12
N GLU A 407 47.80 8.21 6.47
CA GLU A 407 47.68 9.55 7.06
C GLU A 407 46.23 10.05 7.31
N VAL A 408 45.21 9.50 6.65
CA VAL A 408 43.84 10.07 6.71
C VAL A 408 43.11 9.72 8.01
N GLY A 409 43.57 8.69 8.72
CA GLY A 409 43.06 8.32 10.05
C GLY A 409 41.54 8.15 10.11
N VAL A 410 40.99 8.46 11.29
CA VAL A 410 39.55 8.35 11.57
C VAL A 410 38.77 9.56 11.02
N LEU A 411 37.48 9.40 10.73
CA LEU A 411 36.63 10.47 10.19
C LEU A 411 36.51 11.64 11.19
N SER A 412 37.15 12.78 10.88
CA SER A 412 37.15 13.99 11.72
C SER A 412 36.08 15.02 11.31
N GLU A 413 35.78 15.99 12.18
CA GLU A 413 34.85 17.10 11.85
C GLU A 413 35.31 17.91 10.63
N GLN A 414 36.63 18.13 10.49
CA GLN A 414 37.20 18.83 9.33
C GLN A 414 36.96 18.03 8.04
N GLN A 415 37.12 16.72 8.07
CA GLN A 415 36.84 15.86 6.92
C GLN A 415 35.34 15.80 6.60
N TRP A 416 34.48 15.74 7.62
CA TRP A 416 33.03 15.83 7.43
C TRP A 416 32.62 17.15 6.79
N SER A 417 33.23 18.26 7.22
CA SER A 417 33.02 19.57 6.64
C SER A 417 33.35 19.61 5.14
N LEU A 418 34.23 18.73 4.64
CA LEU A 418 34.59 18.65 3.22
C LEU A 418 33.59 17.91 2.34
N MET A 419 32.82 16.99 2.92
CA MET A 419 31.86 16.17 2.19
C MET A 419 30.42 16.65 2.32
N LYS A 420 30.14 17.53 3.30
CA LYS A 420 28.77 17.99 3.63
C LYS A 420 27.98 18.45 2.40
N GLY A 421 28.55 19.29 1.54
CA GLY A 421 27.89 19.77 0.32
C GLY A 421 27.56 18.64 -0.68
N LEU A 422 28.48 17.69 -0.87
CA LEU A 422 28.22 16.52 -1.72
C LEU A 422 27.11 15.64 -1.14
N VAL A 423 27.13 15.38 0.16
CA VAL A 423 26.11 14.57 0.85
C VAL A 423 24.74 15.25 0.81
N GLU A 424 24.69 16.58 0.91
CA GLU A 424 23.46 17.36 0.72
C GLU A 424 22.88 17.19 -0.68
N ASP A 425 23.72 17.23 -1.72
CA ASP A 425 23.29 17.01 -3.11
C ASP A 425 22.83 15.56 -3.35
N ILE A 426 23.55 14.57 -2.80
CA ILE A 426 23.13 13.15 -2.81
C ILE A 426 21.77 13.00 -2.13
N GLY A 427 21.61 13.56 -0.93
CA GLY A 427 20.37 13.49 -0.16
C GLY A 427 19.19 14.08 -0.93
N ARG A 428 19.36 15.25 -1.55
CA ARG A 428 18.32 15.87 -2.38
C ARG A 428 17.89 14.98 -3.53
N ARG A 429 18.84 14.36 -4.24
CA ARG A 429 18.55 13.45 -5.36
C ARG A 429 17.80 12.21 -4.87
N ILE A 430 18.23 11.62 -3.75
CA ILE A 430 17.49 10.52 -3.09
C ILE A 430 16.06 10.93 -2.76
N ALA A 431 15.85 12.13 -2.21
CA ALA A 431 14.50 12.63 -1.91
C ALA A 431 13.64 12.73 -3.17
N THR A 432 14.20 13.22 -4.28
CA THR A 432 13.51 13.25 -5.60
C THR A 432 13.15 11.85 -6.07
N TRP A 433 14.11 10.92 -6.10
CA TRP A 433 13.89 9.53 -6.50
C TRP A 433 12.81 8.83 -5.66
N LEU A 434 12.79 9.05 -4.34
CA LEU A 434 11.77 8.50 -3.45
C LEU A 434 10.38 9.09 -3.73
N ALA A 435 10.31 10.39 -4.06
CA ALA A 435 9.05 11.04 -4.44
C ALA A 435 8.55 10.56 -5.81
N GLU A 436 9.44 10.32 -6.77
CA GLU A 436 9.13 9.75 -8.08
C GLU A 436 8.66 8.29 -7.97
N ASP A 437 9.33 7.46 -7.14
CA ASP A 437 8.86 6.09 -6.84
C ASP A 437 7.42 6.08 -6.32
N GLU A 438 7.08 6.97 -5.38
CA GLU A 438 5.73 7.07 -4.86
C GLU A 438 4.71 7.54 -5.92
N ARG A 439 5.09 8.47 -6.80
CA ARG A 439 4.25 8.91 -7.92
C ARG A 439 4.01 7.77 -8.92
N ASP A 440 5.06 7.07 -9.32
CA ASP A 440 5.00 5.95 -10.26
C ASP A 440 4.15 4.81 -9.71
N ARG A 441 4.32 4.45 -8.44
CA ARG A 441 3.50 3.42 -7.76
C ARG A 441 2.04 3.85 -7.61
N THR A 442 1.77 5.14 -7.41
CA THR A 442 0.40 5.67 -7.41
C THR A 442 -0.24 5.56 -8.78
N ALA A 443 0.48 5.90 -9.85
CA ALA A 443 0.01 5.74 -11.23
C ALA A 443 -0.24 4.27 -11.58
N GLY A 444 0.72 3.38 -11.24
CA GLY A 444 0.59 1.93 -11.45
C GLY A 444 -0.57 1.32 -10.65
N TRP A 445 -0.81 1.80 -9.42
CA TRP A 445 -1.99 1.38 -8.65
C TRP A 445 -3.29 1.83 -9.31
N HIS A 446 -3.33 3.05 -9.82
CA HIS A 446 -4.49 3.57 -10.52
C HIS A 446 -4.81 2.75 -11.78
N GLU A 447 -3.81 2.41 -12.59
CA GLU A 447 -3.95 1.57 -13.77
C GLU A 447 -4.44 0.17 -13.39
N THR A 448 -3.86 -0.42 -12.34
CA THR A 448 -4.21 -1.74 -11.83
C THR A 448 -5.66 -1.80 -11.37
N ILE A 449 -6.13 -0.82 -10.58
CA ILE A 449 -7.55 -0.73 -10.20
C ILE A 449 -8.42 -0.66 -11.45
N SER A 450 -8.08 0.22 -12.41
CA SER A 450 -8.91 0.42 -13.61
C SER A 450 -9.01 -0.85 -14.45
N ARG A 451 -7.91 -1.58 -14.62
CA ARG A 451 -7.86 -2.88 -15.30
C ARG A 451 -8.74 -3.91 -14.60
N ILE A 452 -8.57 -4.10 -13.28
CA ILE A 452 -9.40 -5.02 -12.47
C ILE A 452 -10.89 -4.66 -12.59
N LEU A 453 -11.18 -3.35 -12.54
CA LEU A 453 -12.38 -2.67 -13.03
C LEU A 453 -13.00 -3.39 -14.22
N ILE A 454 -12.39 -3.11 -15.37
CA ILE A 454 -12.83 -3.48 -16.70
C ILE A 454 -12.94 -5.00 -16.84
N ASP A 455 -11.91 -5.74 -16.43
CA ASP A 455 -11.86 -7.20 -16.58
C ASP A 455 -13.01 -7.87 -15.82
N THR A 456 -13.26 -7.44 -14.58
CA THR A 456 -14.35 -8.02 -13.79
C THR A 456 -15.71 -7.76 -14.44
N PHE A 457 -15.94 -6.55 -15.01
CA PHE A 457 -17.21 -6.26 -15.70
C PHE A 457 -17.35 -6.94 -17.06
N ALA A 458 -16.27 -7.14 -17.80
CA ALA A 458 -16.29 -7.92 -19.04
C ALA A 458 -16.71 -9.38 -18.78
N ASP A 459 -16.16 -9.97 -17.71
CA ASP A 459 -16.43 -11.35 -17.31
C ASP A 459 -17.87 -11.57 -16.78
N THR A 460 -18.54 -10.53 -16.27
CA THR A 460 -19.84 -10.63 -15.59
C THR A 460 -21.05 -10.42 -16.51
N THR A 461 -20.90 -10.59 -17.83
CA THR A 461 -21.89 -10.25 -18.89
C THR A 461 -23.24 -11.00 -18.83
N GLY A 462 -23.49 -11.86 -17.82
CA GLY A 462 -24.64 -12.79 -17.79
C GLY A 462 -25.56 -12.78 -16.57
N SER A 463 -25.35 -11.98 -15.51
CA SER A 463 -26.29 -12.00 -14.37
C SER A 463 -26.37 -10.68 -13.59
N PRO A 464 -27.56 -10.04 -13.53
CA PRO A 464 -27.83 -8.90 -12.65
C PRO A 464 -27.72 -9.24 -11.15
N GLU A 465 -27.86 -10.51 -10.76
CA GLU A 465 -28.06 -10.90 -9.34
C GLU A 465 -26.79 -10.83 -8.45
N MET A 466 -25.65 -10.35 -8.96
CA MET A 466 -24.31 -10.59 -8.40
C MET A 466 -23.48 -9.32 -8.09
N ILE A 467 -24.06 -8.14 -7.83
CA ILE A 467 -23.23 -6.92 -7.67
C ILE A 467 -22.26 -7.00 -6.46
N TYR A 468 -22.70 -7.45 -5.28
CA TYR A 468 -21.78 -7.58 -4.13
C TYR A 468 -20.76 -8.72 -4.30
N GLU A 469 -21.12 -9.76 -5.03
CA GLU A 469 -20.20 -10.84 -5.40
C GLU A 469 -19.12 -10.32 -6.36
N GLY A 470 -19.51 -9.52 -7.37
CA GLY A 470 -18.58 -8.83 -8.26
C GLY A 470 -17.66 -7.87 -7.51
N ILE A 471 -18.18 -7.12 -6.53
CA ILE A 471 -17.34 -6.28 -5.66
C ILE A 471 -16.37 -7.15 -4.82
N SER A 472 -16.79 -8.33 -4.37
CA SER A 472 -15.94 -9.27 -3.62
C SER A 472 -14.83 -9.87 -4.51
N GLN A 473 -15.13 -10.14 -5.78
CA GLN A 473 -14.13 -10.53 -6.79
C GLN A 473 -13.13 -9.41 -7.06
N VAL A 474 -13.59 -8.16 -7.18
CA VAL A 474 -12.71 -6.98 -7.27
C VAL A 474 -11.80 -6.89 -6.04
N CYS A 475 -12.34 -7.02 -4.82
CA CYS A 475 -11.54 -7.01 -3.59
C CYS A 475 -10.49 -8.13 -3.59
N THR A 476 -10.84 -9.32 -4.07
CA THR A 476 -9.93 -10.46 -4.20
C THR A 476 -8.78 -10.17 -5.17
N ARG A 477 -9.09 -9.64 -6.37
CA ARG A 477 -8.07 -9.28 -7.37
C ARG A 477 -7.17 -8.13 -6.88
N LEU A 478 -7.75 -7.11 -6.24
CA LEU A 478 -6.99 -6.00 -5.64
C LEU A 478 -6.06 -6.48 -4.54
N ALA A 479 -6.52 -7.35 -3.64
CA ALA A 479 -5.68 -7.95 -2.62
C ALA A 479 -4.57 -8.81 -3.23
N GLY A 480 -4.86 -9.55 -4.31
CA GLY A 480 -3.87 -10.32 -5.07
C GLY A 480 -2.74 -9.45 -5.61
N GLU A 481 -3.06 -8.35 -6.31
CA GLU A 481 -2.06 -7.42 -6.83
C GLU A 481 -1.30 -6.68 -5.72
N TRP A 482 -1.98 -6.31 -4.63
CA TRP A 482 -1.34 -5.68 -3.47
C TRP A 482 -0.33 -6.61 -2.79
N ASN A 483 -0.63 -7.90 -2.72
CA ASN A 483 0.18 -8.92 -2.07
C ASN A 483 1.21 -9.59 -2.99
N LYS A 484 1.19 -9.28 -4.29
CA LYS A 484 2.06 -9.92 -5.28
C LYS A 484 3.54 -9.70 -4.94
N GLU A 485 4.31 -10.78 -4.94
CA GLU A 485 5.78 -10.73 -4.79
C GLU A 485 6.43 -11.21 -6.07
N GLU A 486 7.08 -10.31 -6.81
CA GLU A 486 7.90 -10.69 -7.97
C GLU A 486 9.36 -10.93 -7.57
N LYS A 487 9.98 -11.90 -8.26
CA LYS A 487 11.31 -12.44 -7.93
C LYS A 487 12.48 -11.53 -8.28
N ALA A 488 12.27 -10.33 -8.82
CA ALA A 488 13.30 -9.59 -9.55
C ALA A 488 13.38 -8.08 -9.25
N GLY A 489 13.06 -7.63 -8.03
CA GLY A 489 13.31 -6.24 -7.63
C GLY A 489 12.46 -5.18 -8.34
N GLU A 490 11.47 -5.57 -9.16
CA GLU A 490 10.53 -4.66 -9.81
C GLU A 490 9.34 -4.28 -8.91
N ARG A 491 8.81 -3.10 -9.21
CA ARG A 491 8.09 -2.17 -8.32
C ARG A 491 6.78 -2.75 -7.76
N LYS A 492 6.79 -3.15 -6.49
CA LYS A 492 5.55 -3.44 -5.72
C LYS A 492 4.73 -2.16 -5.50
N ILE A 493 3.41 -2.23 -5.71
CA ILE A 493 2.47 -1.18 -5.26
C ILE A 493 2.56 -0.98 -3.74
N SER A 494 2.72 -2.06 -2.96
CA SER A 494 2.75 -2.05 -1.49
C SER A 494 4.16 -2.02 -0.87
N GLY A 495 5.21 -2.26 -1.65
CA GLY A 495 6.58 -2.43 -1.14
C GLY A 495 6.82 -3.78 -0.48
N HIS A 496 8.08 -4.10 -0.20
CA HIS A 496 8.47 -5.42 0.36
C HIS A 496 8.45 -5.49 1.88
N ILE A 497 8.42 -4.35 2.56
CA ILE A 497 8.54 -4.26 4.03
C ILE A 497 7.17 -4.43 4.68
N ARG A 498 7.06 -5.42 5.56
CA ARG A 498 5.81 -5.78 6.25
C ARG A 498 5.76 -5.17 7.66
N GLY A 499 5.77 -3.85 7.72
CA GLY A 499 5.76 -3.08 8.96
C GLY A 499 6.98 -3.40 9.83
N ILE A 500 6.76 -3.64 11.12
CA ILE A 500 7.81 -4.03 12.08
C ILE A 500 7.92 -5.55 12.28
N THR A 501 7.30 -6.35 11.41
CA THR A 501 7.36 -7.81 11.54
C THR A 501 8.74 -8.31 11.11
N PRO A 502 9.44 -9.09 11.96
CA PRO A 502 10.76 -9.62 11.64
C PRO A 502 10.69 -10.50 10.39
N TRP A 503 11.69 -10.41 9.51
CA TRP A 503 11.73 -11.18 8.25
C TRP A 503 11.39 -12.66 8.43
N LEU A 504 11.97 -13.32 9.45
CA LEU A 504 11.75 -14.74 9.75
C LEU A 504 10.29 -15.10 10.09
N GLU A 505 9.52 -14.15 10.62
CA GLU A 505 8.12 -14.36 11.01
C GLU A 505 7.12 -13.92 9.93
N GLN A 506 7.59 -13.29 8.84
CA GLN A 506 6.70 -12.70 7.84
C GLN A 506 5.84 -13.74 7.13
N ASP A 507 6.42 -14.88 6.77
CA ASP A 507 5.70 -15.95 6.07
C ASP A 507 4.74 -16.69 7.01
N GLU A 508 5.08 -16.85 8.28
CA GLU A 508 4.18 -17.44 9.29
C GLU A 508 2.95 -16.56 9.54
N LYS A 509 3.11 -15.24 9.56
CA LYS A 509 2.00 -14.29 9.73
C LYS A 509 1.15 -14.13 8.46
N GLY A 510 1.73 -14.45 7.30
CA GLY A 510 1.04 -14.42 6.02
C GLY A 510 1.24 -13.11 5.23
N PRO A 511 0.36 -12.82 4.27
CA PRO A 511 0.56 -11.74 3.30
C PRO A 511 0.38 -10.34 3.93
N PRO A 512 0.93 -9.29 3.29
CA PRO A 512 0.82 -7.91 3.77
C PRO A 512 -0.60 -7.46 4.09
N VAL A 513 -1.58 -7.81 3.24
CA VAL A 513 -3.01 -7.64 3.51
C VAL A 513 -3.66 -9.00 3.65
N SER A 514 -4.30 -9.25 4.80
CA SER A 514 -4.94 -10.53 5.12
C SER A 514 -6.46 -10.53 4.94
N SER A 515 -7.09 -9.36 4.91
CA SER A 515 -8.53 -9.22 4.60
C SER A 515 -8.87 -7.83 4.10
N TRP A 516 -9.88 -7.76 3.24
CA TRP A 516 -10.44 -6.53 2.68
C TRP A 516 -11.96 -6.63 2.75
N CYS A 517 -12.63 -5.68 3.39
CA CYS A 517 -14.08 -5.73 3.61
C CYS A 517 -14.73 -4.41 3.25
N ILE A 518 -15.97 -4.45 2.77
CA ILE A 518 -16.83 -3.30 2.57
C ILE A 518 -18.07 -3.51 3.42
N ALA A 519 -18.32 -2.57 4.31
CA ALA A 519 -19.51 -2.51 5.13
C ALA A 519 -20.39 -1.34 4.71
N THR A 520 -21.71 -1.49 4.83
CA THR A 520 -22.69 -0.43 4.62
C THR A 520 -23.57 -0.26 5.84
N VAL A 521 -24.08 0.94 6.06
CA VAL A 521 -25.00 1.22 7.16
C VAL A 521 -26.33 0.49 6.94
N ASP A 522 -26.78 -0.23 7.97
CA ASP A 522 -28.04 -0.97 8.06
C ASP A 522 -28.90 -0.35 9.18
N GLY A 523 -29.87 0.48 8.80
CA GLY A 523 -30.70 1.23 9.75
C GLY A 523 -30.00 2.46 10.36
N GLN A 524 -30.29 2.77 11.63
CA GLN A 524 -29.78 3.99 12.30
C GLN A 524 -28.47 3.81 13.08
N GLN A 525 -27.99 2.57 13.37
CA GLN A 525 -26.81 2.35 14.25
C GLN A 525 -25.97 1.09 13.98
N HIS A 526 -26.27 0.26 12.98
CA HIS A 526 -25.53 -0.97 12.73
C HIS A 526 -24.88 -0.97 11.35
N TRP A 527 -23.67 -1.51 11.24
CA TRP A 527 -22.97 -1.68 9.98
C TRP A 527 -23.04 -3.15 9.56
N ARG A 528 -23.33 -3.40 8.28
CA ARG A 528 -23.38 -4.74 7.70
C ARG A 528 -22.27 -4.91 6.68
N VAL A 529 -21.41 -5.91 6.87
CA VAL A 529 -20.40 -6.30 5.87
C VAL A 529 -21.13 -6.92 4.67
N VAL A 530 -20.97 -6.31 3.49
CA VAL A 530 -21.71 -6.68 2.27
C VAL A 530 -20.84 -7.30 1.19
N ALA A 531 -19.54 -6.98 1.15
CA ALA A 531 -18.61 -7.52 0.16
C ALA A 531 -17.19 -7.56 0.73
N GLY A 532 -16.32 -8.41 0.18
CA GLY A 532 -14.94 -8.48 0.62
C GLY A 532 -14.22 -9.78 0.29
N TRP A 533 -13.06 -9.93 0.91
CA TRP A 533 -12.15 -11.07 0.77
C TRP A 533 -11.38 -11.29 2.09
N GLY A 534 -11.02 -12.54 2.35
CA GLY A 534 -10.16 -12.94 3.47
C GLY A 534 -10.91 -13.46 4.70
N ALA A 535 -10.16 -13.96 5.68
CA ALA A 535 -10.72 -14.66 6.84
C ALA A 535 -11.64 -13.78 7.69
N ALA A 536 -11.32 -12.49 7.84
CA ALA A 536 -12.15 -11.56 8.61
C ALA A 536 -13.50 -11.30 7.90
N PHE A 537 -13.50 -11.18 6.58
CA PHE A 537 -14.72 -11.07 5.79
C PHE A 537 -15.60 -12.30 5.97
N GLU A 538 -15.02 -13.49 5.83
CA GLU A 538 -15.75 -14.76 5.94
C GLU A 538 -16.34 -14.99 7.33
N ALA A 539 -15.59 -14.67 8.39
CA ALA A 539 -16.11 -14.75 9.75
C ALA A 539 -17.26 -13.77 9.98
N CYS A 540 -17.12 -12.54 9.49
CA CYS A 540 -18.19 -11.57 9.62
C CYS A 540 -19.44 -11.98 8.83
N ARG A 541 -19.27 -12.55 7.63
CA ARG A 541 -20.35 -13.08 6.82
C ARG A 541 -21.14 -14.18 7.55
N ARG A 542 -20.45 -15.14 8.20
CA ARG A 542 -21.10 -16.23 8.98
C ARG A 542 -21.90 -15.74 10.17
N ASN A 543 -21.47 -14.64 10.80
CA ASN A 543 -22.14 -14.05 11.97
C ASN A 543 -23.22 -13.01 11.58
N GLY A 544 -23.80 -13.11 10.38
CA GLY A 544 -24.86 -12.21 9.90
C GLY A 544 -24.38 -10.80 9.51
N GLY A 545 -23.06 -10.60 9.40
CA GLY A 545 -22.44 -9.38 8.87
C GLY A 545 -22.43 -8.16 9.80
N ARG A 546 -22.97 -8.24 11.02
CA ARG A 546 -23.19 -7.07 11.89
C ARG A 546 -21.90 -6.58 12.56
N THR A 547 -21.69 -5.26 12.53
CA THR A 547 -20.59 -4.56 13.20
C THR A 547 -21.18 -3.36 13.95
N ALA A 548 -21.06 -3.35 15.29
CA ALA A 548 -21.74 -2.36 16.13
C ALA A 548 -20.85 -1.14 16.50
N ASN A 549 -19.55 -1.35 16.76
CA ASN A 549 -18.70 -0.35 17.44
C ASN A 549 -17.77 0.48 16.54
N LEU A 550 -17.62 0.13 15.27
CA LEU A 550 -16.78 0.88 14.31
C LEU A 550 -17.40 2.23 13.88
N HIS A 551 -18.68 2.44 14.17
CA HIS A 551 -19.47 3.61 13.77
C HIS A 551 -18.96 4.93 14.37
N ASN A 552 -18.77 4.99 15.70
CA ASN A 552 -18.39 6.24 16.38
C ASN A 552 -16.99 6.72 15.99
N VAL A 553 -16.11 5.78 15.67
CA VAL A 553 -14.71 6.04 15.34
C VAL A 553 -14.55 6.70 13.97
N VAL A 554 -15.53 6.53 13.08
CA VAL A 554 -15.39 6.88 11.66
C VAL A 554 -16.36 7.99 11.22
N GLU A 555 -17.51 8.16 11.89
CA GLU A 555 -18.46 9.24 11.55
C GLU A 555 -17.93 10.64 11.85
N GLU A 556 -17.03 10.79 12.83
CA GLU A 556 -16.42 12.09 13.18
C GLU A 556 -15.31 12.51 12.22
N GLU A 557 -14.84 11.59 11.37
CA GLU A 557 -13.72 11.81 10.45
C GLU A 557 -14.15 12.28 9.06
N ALA A 558 -13.26 12.99 8.37
CA ALA A 558 -13.54 13.50 7.04
C ALA A 558 -13.77 12.35 6.04
N PRO A 559 -14.78 12.44 5.15
CA PRO A 559 -15.03 11.40 4.16
C PRO A 559 -13.80 11.20 3.27
N TRP A 560 -13.53 9.94 2.91
CA TRP A 560 -12.39 9.52 2.10
C TRP A 560 -11.02 9.64 2.75
N LYS A 561 -10.94 10.00 4.03
CA LYS A 561 -9.68 10.06 4.77
C LYS A 561 -9.51 8.79 5.58
N ALA A 562 -8.38 8.11 5.45
CA ALA A 562 -8.13 6.87 6.16
C ALA A 562 -8.01 7.10 7.67
N VAL A 563 -8.65 6.20 8.41
CA VAL A 563 -8.51 6.01 9.86
C VAL A 563 -7.60 4.81 10.05
N VAL A 564 -6.53 4.95 10.83
CA VAL A 564 -5.48 3.92 10.94
C VAL A 564 -5.18 3.62 12.40
N ILE A 565 -5.07 2.32 12.69
CA ILE A 565 -4.64 1.79 13.98
C ILE A 565 -3.43 0.88 13.72
N GLN A 566 -2.25 1.32 14.16
CA GLN A 566 -0.99 0.63 13.89
C GLN A 566 -0.78 -0.58 14.80
N GLY A 567 -1.23 -0.51 16.05
CA GLY A 567 -1.17 -1.56 17.07
C GLY A 567 -2.56 -2.10 17.43
N PHE A 568 -3.25 -2.74 16.49
CA PHE A 568 -4.64 -3.17 16.66
C PHE A 568 -4.85 -4.11 17.86
N GLN A 569 -3.89 -5.00 18.13
CA GLN A 569 -3.95 -5.92 19.27
C GLN A 569 -3.91 -5.20 20.63
N THR A 570 -3.14 -4.12 20.74
CA THR A 570 -3.06 -3.32 21.95
C THR A 570 -4.32 -2.50 22.11
N TRP A 571 -4.72 -1.81 21.04
CA TRP A 571 -5.94 -1.01 21.00
C TRP A 571 -7.19 -1.82 21.36
N SER A 572 -7.38 -2.99 20.75
CA SER A 572 -8.56 -3.84 20.96
C SER A 572 -8.75 -4.35 22.39
N LYS A 573 -7.70 -4.32 23.23
CA LYS A 573 -7.79 -4.63 24.67
C LYS A 573 -8.24 -3.46 25.53
N THR A 574 -8.07 -2.22 25.05
CA THR A 574 -8.36 -0.99 25.82
C THR A 574 -9.81 -0.53 25.68
N VAL A 575 -10.49 -0.89 24.59
CA VAL A 575 -11.87 -0.46 24.32
C VAL A 575 -12.85 -1.34 25.11
N LYS A 576 -13.66 -0.72 25.98
CA LYS A 576 -14.81 -1.37 26.64
C LYS A 576 -15.94 -1.58 25.61
N GLY A 577 -15.86 -2.68 24.87
CA GLY A 577 -16.82 -3.01 23.81
C GLY A 577 -16.06 -3.60 22.62
N THR A 578 -16.48 -4.77 22.15
CA THR A 578 -15.76 -5.52 21.12
C THR A 578 -15.83 -4.76 19.79
N PRO A 579 -14.71 -4.22 19.24
CA PRO A 579 -14.77 -3.30 18.10
C PRO A 579 -15.25 -3.95 16.80
N CYS A 580 -15.21 -5.28 16.74
CA CYS A 580 -15.76 -6.08 15.65
C CYS A 580 -16.45 -7.31 16.26
N GLU A 581 -17.69 -7.16 16.73
CA GLU A 581 -18.48 -8.28 17.29
C GLU A 581 -18.56 -9.49 16.35
N CYS A 582 -18.48 -9.25 15.03
CA CYS A 582 -18.49 -10.31 14.03
C CYS A 582 -17.18 -11.10 13.91
N LEU A 583 -16.07 -10.62 14.51
CA LEU A 583 -14.79 -11.33 14.52
C LEU A 583 -14.63 -12.13 15.82
N ASN A 584 -14.36 -13.43 15.68
CA ASN A 584 -13.95 -14.27 16.80
C ASN A 584 -12.56 -13.86 17.34
N ASP A 585 -12.24 -14.30 18.55
CA ASP A 585 -10.98 -13.92 19.21
C ASP A 585 -9.75 -14.43 18.47
N GLU A 586 -9.86 -15.58 17.79
CA GLU A 586 -8.79 -16.14 16.98
C GLU A 586 -8.40 -15.19 15.84
N ILE A 587 -9.34 -14.73 15.02
CA ILE A 587 -9.06 -13.81 13.91
C ILE A 587 -8.60 -12.47 14.44
N ARG A 588 -9.21 -11.98 15.53
CA ARG A 588 -8.82 -10.70 16.15
C ARG A 588 -7.35 -10.74 16.60
N SER A 589 -6.90 -11.86 17.16
CA SER A 589 -5.51 -12.05 17.58
C SER A 589 -4.51 -12.03 16.42
N ARG A 590 -4.96 -12.28 15.19
CA ARG A 590 -4.11 -12.29 13.99
C ARG A 590 -4.01 -10.93 13.28
N ILE A 591 -4.79 -9.92 13.69
CA ILE A 591 -4.73 -8.58 13.09
C ILE A 591 -3.67 -7.74 13.81
N GLY A 592 -2.61 -7.37 13.11
CA GLY A 592 -1.54 -6.52 13.64
C GLY A 592 -1.85 -5.04 13.49
N SER A 593 -2.34 -4.62 12.32
CA SER A 593 -2.78 -3.26 12.05
C SER A 593 -4.07 -3.23 11.23
N TRP A 594 -4.80 -2.13 11.36
CA TRP A 594 -6.12 -1.94 10.80
C TRP A 594 -6.23 -0.58 10.11
N LEU A 595 -6.88 -0.55 8.96
CA LEU A 595 -7.17 0.67 8.21
C LEU A 595 -8.64 0.69 7.78
N GLY A 596 -9.32 1.81 8.00
CA GLY A 596 -10.68 2.06 7.55
C GLY A 596 -10.78 3.33 6.71
N VAL A 597 -11.54 3.31 5.63
CA VAL A 597 -11.83 4.50 4.82
C VAL A 597 -13.34 4.75 4.77
N PRO A 598 -13.86 5.83 5.40
CA PRO A 598 -15.25 6.23 5.26
C PRO A 598 -15.56 6.62 3.82
N MET A 599 -16.62 6.06 3.28
CA MET A 599 -17.09 6.29 1.91
C MET A 599 -18.40 7.06 1.94
N ARG A 600 -18.44 8.17 1.21
CA ARG A 600 -19.62 9.02 1.08
C ARG A 600 -20.49 8.53 -0.07
N VAL A 601 -21.69 8.04 0.24
CA VAL A 601 -22.72 7.63 -0.72
C VAL A 601 -23.92 8.57 -0.56
N GLU A 602 -24.42 9.14 -1.66
CA GLU A 602 -25.60 10.02 -1.66
C GLU A 602 -25.51 11.19 -0.64
N GLY A 603 -24.31 11.73 -0.44
CA GLY A 603 -24.09 12.89 0.41
C GLY A 603 -23.89 12.59 1.90
N ARG A 604 -23.98 11.33 2.35
CA ARG A 604 -23.71 10.90 3.75
C ARG A 604 -22.66 9.79 3.80
N ILE A 605 -21.99 9.61 4.93
CA ILE A 605 -21.13 8.43 5.16
C ILE A 605 -22.08 7.24 5.35
N GLN A 606 -22.13 6.33 4.39
CA GLN A 606 -23.01 5.15 4.42
C GLN A 606 -22.25 3.85 4.16
N ALA A 607 -20.97 3.96 3.87
CA ALA A 607 -20.11 2.85 3.52
C ALA A 607 -18.73 3.01 4.19
N LEU A 608 -18.09 1.90 4.51
CA LEU A 608 -16.78 1.83 5.13
C LEU A 608 -15.99 0.71 4.45
N MET A 609 -14.83 1.06 3.90
CA MET A 609 -13.86 0.09 3.40
C MET A 609 -12.85 -0.22 4.50
N MET A 610 -12.68 -1.48 4.87
CA MET A 610 -11.76 -1.94 5.91
C MET A 610 -10.69 -2.83 5.32
N VAL A 611 -9.45 -2.62 5.71
CA VAL A 611 -8.30 -3.43 5.29
C VAL A 611 -7.52 -3.86 6.52
N HIS A 612 -7.23 -5.15 6.62
CA HIS A 612 -6.51 -5.73 7.74
C HIS A 612 -5.13 -6.21 7.29
N SER A 613 -4.12 -5.94 8.11
CA SER A 613 -2.79 -6.51 7.96
C SER A 613 -2.43 -7.32 9.22
N PRO A 614 -1.81 -8.50 9.08
CA PRO A 614 -1.32 -9.25 10.23
C PRO A 614 -0.05 -8.62 10.82
N HIS A 615 0.51 -7.60 10.15
CA HIS A 615 1.73 -6.92 10.54
C HIS A 615 1.42 -5.62 11.27
N ALA A 616 2.03 -5.41 12.43
CA ALA A 616 1.96 -4.14 13.15
C ALA A 616 2.74 -3.04 12.42
N CYS A 617 2.32 -1.79 12.57
CA CYS A 617 2.96 -0.62 11.94
C CYS A 617 3.09 -0.74 10.39
N TYR A 618 2.14 -1.42 9.75
CA TYR A 618 2.22 -1.70 8.31
C TYR A 618 1.73 -0.53 7.44
N PHE A 619 0.66 0.15 7.86
CA PHE A 619 0.02 1.18 7.05
C PHE A 619 0.75 2.51 7.20
N THR A 620 1.71 2.79 6.31
CA THR A 620 2.35 4.11 6.20
C THR A 620 1.37 5.16 5.66
N GLN A 621 1.74 6.44 5.73
CA GLN A 621 0.95 7.52 5.14
C GLN A 621 0.75 7.31 3.62
N PHE A 622 1.77 6.79 2.94
CA PHE A 622 1.68 6.43 1.52
C PHE A 622 0.67 5.29 1.28
N HIS A 623 0.72 4.20 2.07
CA HIS A 623 -0.26 3.11 1.97
C HIS A 623 -1.69 3.61 2.18
N SER A 624 -1.87 4.51 3.15
CA SER A 624 -3.16 5.10 3.46
C SER A 624 -3.74 5.86 2.28
N ARG A 625 -2.94 6.72 1.62
CA ARG A 625 -3.34 7.43 0.40
C ARG A 625 -3.76 6.47 -0.73
N LEU A 626 -2.99 5.40 -0.96
CA LEU A 626 -3.34 4.40 -1.99
C LEU A 626 -4.68 3.71 -1.69
N MET A 627 -4.98 3.42 -0.42
CA MET A 627 -6.27 2.86 -0.01
C MET A 627 -7.41 3.86 -0.13
N GLU A 628 -7.19 5.14 0.20
CA GLU A 628 -8.18 6.20 -0.05
C GLU A 628 -8.55 6.32 -1.54
N TYR A 629 -7.56 6.19 -2.43
CA TYR A 629 -7.81 6.15 -3.88
C TYR A 629 -8.62 4.92 -4.29
N ALA A 630 -8.30 3.73 -3.75
CA ALA A 630 -9.06 2.52 -4.02
C ALA A 630 -10.54 2.68 -3.58
N ALA A 631 -10.78 3.19 -2.37
CA ALA A 631 -12.12 3.46 -1.87
C ALA A 631 -12.92 4.40 -2.79
N LYS A 632 -12.31 5.50 -3.25
CA LYS A 632 -12.94 6.44 -4.20
C LYS A 632 -13.32 5.77 -5.52
N ARG A 633 -12.47 4.88 -6.04
CA ARG A 633 -12.70 4.16 -7.30
C ARG A 633 -13.77 3.07 -7.19
N LEU A 634 -13.98 2.51 -6.01
CA LEU A 634 -15.04 1.52 -5.74
C LEU A 634 -16.42 2.15 -5.53
N LEU A 635 -16.50 3.47 -5.28
CA LEU A 635 -17.77 4.16 -5.03
C LEU A 635 -18.85 3.93 -6.11
N PRO A 636 -18.58 4.08 -7.43
CA PRO A 636 -19.62 3.91 -8.43
C PRO A 636 -20.25 2.52 -8.40
N LEU A 637 -19.43 1.49 -8.13
CA LEU A 637 -19.88 0.10 -8.04
C LEU A 637 -20.74 -0.11 -6.81
N LEU A 638 -20.28 0.40 -5.67
CA LEU A 638 -21.03 0.31 -4.42
C LEU A 638 -22.37 1.07 -4.50
N ALA A 639 -22.38 2.25 -5.13
CA ALA A 639 -23.59 3.02 -5.37
C ALA A 639 -24.58 2.28 -6.28
N ALA A 640 -24.10 1.63 -7.34
CA ALA A 640 -24.93 0.78 -8.19
C ALA A 640 -25.50 -0.42 -7.42
N ALA A 641 -24.68 -1.12 -6.64
CA ALA A 641 -25.08 -2.24 -5.79
C ALA A 641 -26.20 -1.84 -4.81
N LEU A 642 -26.02 -0.71 -4.13
CA LEU A 642 -26.97 -0.19 -3.16
C LEU A 642 -28.29 0.19 -3.82
N ARG A 643 -28.26 0.82 -5.01
CA ARG A 643 -29.48 1.17 -5.75
C ARG A 643 -30.24 -0.06 -6.23
N GLU A 644 -29.54 -1.05 -6.77
CA GLU A 644 -30.18 -2.30 -7.21
C GLU A 644 -30.79 -3.04 -6.02
N SER A 645 -30.04 -3.21 -4.92
CA SER A 645 -30.52 -3.88 -3.71
C SER A 645 -31.78 -3.19 -3.16
N ARG A 646 -31.79 -1.85 -3.08
CA ARG A 646 -33.00 -1.09 -2.69
C ARG A 646 -34.17 -1.32 -3.65
N THR A 647 -33.91 -1.31 -4.96
CA THR A 647 -34.95 -1.49 -5.99
C THR A 647 -35.55 -2.89 -5.93
N ARG A 648 -34.71 -3.92 -5.84
CA ARG A 648 -35.13 -5.31 -5.67
C ARG A 648 -35.92 -5.50 -4.38
N ASN A 649 -35.44 -4.97 -3.25
CA ASN A 649 -36.16 -5.06 -1.98
C ASN A 649 -37.53 -4.37 -2.05
N ALA A 650 -37.60 -3.18 -2.68
CA ALA A 650 -38.85 -2.46 -2.88
C ALA A 650 -39.82 -3.21 -3.81
N PHE A 651 -39.32 -3.75 -4.92
CA PHE A 651 -40.11 -4.54 -5.86
C PHE A 651 -40.67 -5.80 -5.20
N THR A 652 -39.82 -6.59 -4.52
CA THR A 652 -40.28 -7.79 -3.84
C THR A 652 -41.28 -7.45 -2.73
N ALA A 653 -41.03 -6.38 -1.96
CA ALA A 653 -41.99 -5.93 -0.94
C ALA A 653 -43.35 -5.53 -1.56
N ALA A 654 -43.35 -4.84 -2.71
CA ALA A 654 -44.56 -4.46 -3.42
C ALA A 654 -45.32 -5.67 -3.97
N VAL A 655 -44.63 -6.59 -4.65
CA VAL A 655 -45.23 -7.83 -5.20
C VAL A 655 -45.84 -8.66 -4.07
N MET A 656 -45.10 -8.86 -2.97
CA MET A 656 -45.61 -9.65 -1.86
C MET A 656 -46.75 -8.96 -1.10
N HIS A 657 -46.78 -7.62 -1.07
CA HIS A 657 -47.92 -6.88 -0.55
C HIS A 657 -49.18 -7.10 -1.41
N GLU A 658 -49.04 -7.13 -2.74
CA GLU A 658 -50.15 -7.38 -3.66
C GLU A 658 -50.67 -8.82 -3.55
N VAL A 659 -49.77 -9.81 -3.58
CA VAL A 659 -50.11 -11.24 -3.40
C VAL A 659 -50.83 -11.45 -2.07
N LYS A 660 -50.37 -10.80 -1.00
CA LYS A 660 -51.00 -10.85 0.32
C LYS A 660 -52.41 -10.24 0.31
N ASN A 661 -52.59 -9.08 -0.31
CA ASN A 661 -53.88 -8.38 -0.36
C ASN A 661 -54.93 -9.21 -1.11
N GLU A 662 -54.60 -9.71 -2.29
CA GLU A 662 -55.50 -10.53 -3.11
C GLU A 662 -55.84 -11.86 -2.42
N SER A 663 -54.86 -12.50 -1.77
CA SER A 663 -55.11 -13.71 -0.96
C SER A 663 -56.06 -13.43 0.20
N HIS A 664 -55.89 -12.29 0.88
CA HIS A 664 -56.74 -11.90 1.98
C HIS A 664 -58.17 -11.57 1.52
N ALA A 665 -58.33 -10.92 0.37
CA ALA A 665 -59.63 -10.63 -0.25
C ALA A 665 -60.36 -11.93 -0.65
N ALA A 666 -59.66 -12.86 -1.30
CA ALA A 666 -60.19 -14.18 -1.64
C ALA A 666 -60.61 -14.96 -0.39
N ARG A 667 -59.82 -14.90 0.69
CA ARG A 667 -60.16 -15.51 1.98
C ARG A 667 -61.46 -14.94 2.58
N LEU A 668 -61.64 -13.61 2.56
CA LEU A 668 -62.86 -12.98 3.09
C LEU A 668 -64.12 -13.39 2.31
N LEU A 669 -64.02 -13.49 0.98
CA LEU A 669 -65.11 -13.95 0.14
C LEU A 669 -65.45 -15.42 0.42
N LEU A 670 -64.45 -16.27 0.60
CA LEU A 670 -64.65 -17.67 0.97
C LEU A 670 -65.27 -17.81 2.37
N ASP A 671 -64.83 -17.01 3.35
CA ASP A 671 -65.44 -16.98 4.69
C ASP A 671 -66.92 -16.58 4.64
N GLN A 672 -67.31 -15.70 3.70
CA GLN A 672 -68.70 -15.31 3.47
C GLN A 672 -69.51 -16.45 2.82
N VAL A 673 -68.99 -17.03 1.74
CA VAL A 673 -69.61 -18.15 1.00
C VAL A 673 -69.77 -19.38 1.90
N GLN A 674 -68.78 -19.69 2.74
CA GLN A 674 -68.82 -20.83 3.66
C GLN A 674 -69.87 -20.66 4.77
N ARG A 675 -70.17 -19.42 5.20
CA ARG A 675 -71.24 -19.14 6.16
C ARG A 675 -72.62 -19.36 5.55
N GLU A 676 -72.78 -19.13 4.25
CA GLU A 676 -74.05 -19.23 3.53
C GLU A 676 -74.37 -20.66 3.06
N ILE A 677 -73.36 -21.50 2.81
CA ILE A 677 -73.50 -22.80 2.10
C ILE A 677 -73.44 -24.04 3.04
N LYS A 678 -73.65 -23.88 4.35
CA LYS A 678 -73.53 -24.97 5.35
C LYS A 678 -74.27 -26.26 4.92
N GLY A 679 -73.52 -27.36 4.76
CA GLY A 679 -74.06 -28.71 4.55
C GLY A 679 -74.08 -29.23 3.09
N THR A 680 -73.46 -28.54 2.13
CA THR A 680 -73.37 -29.03 0.74
C THR A 680 -72.06 -29.77 0.45
N LYS A 681 -72.04 -30.52 -0.66
CA LYS A 681 -70.85 -31.24 -1.18
C LYS A 681 -69.65 -30.31 -1.44
N TRP A 682 -69.89 -29.01 -1.63
CA TRP A 682 -68.88 -27.99 -1.95
C TRP A 682 -68.14 -27.47 -0.71
N ALA A 683 -68.61 -27.83 0.50
CA ALA A 683 -67.99 -27.39 1.74
C ALA A 683 -66.56 -27.93 1.90
N LYS A 684 -66.26 -29.13 1.37
CA LYS A 684 -64.91 -29.71 1.38
C LYS A 684 -63.97 -28.96 0.43
N ASP A 685 -64.41 -28.71 -0.81
CA ASP A 685 -63.65 -27.96 -1.81
C ASP A 685 -63.36 -26.51 -1.35
N LEU A 686 -64.31 -25.86 -0.66
CA LEU A 686 -64.12 -24.52 -0.10
C LEU A 686 -63.11 -24.48 1.06
N VAL A 687 -63.03 -25.54 1.88
CA VAL A 687 -62.03 -25.68 2.94
C VAL A 687 -60.64 -25.88 2.33
N GLU A 688 -60.53 -26.65 1.25
CA GLU A 688 -59.28 -26.85 0.52
C GLU A 688 -58.78 -25.56 -0.15
N VAL A 689 -59.63 -24.82 -0.86
CA VAL A 689 -59.25 -23.52 -1.47
C VAL A 689 -58.83 -22.51 -0.39
N ARG A 690 -59.53 -22.48 0.75
CA ARG A 690 -59.16 -21.63 1.89
C ARG A 690 -57.77 -21.97 2.41
N HIS A 691 -57.44 -23.25 2.54
CA HIS A 691 -56.12 -23.67 3.01
C HIS A 691 -55.00 -23.24 2.06
N TYR A 692 -55.15 -23.42 0.75
CA TYR A 692 -54.15 -22.96 -0.23
C TYR A 692 -53.96 -21.44 -0.21
N LEU A 693 -55.02 -20.66 0.04
CA LEU A 693 -54.90 -19.21 0.21
C LEU A 693 -54.24 -18.82 1.53
N ASP A 694 -54.48 -19.57 2.60
CA ASP A 694 -53.77 -19.41 3.87
C ASP A 694 -52.28 -19.74 3.71
N GLU A 695 -51.92 -20.74 2.89
CA GLU A 695 -50.54 -21.05 2.49
C GLU A 695 -49.92 -19.98 1.59
N LEU A 696 -50.66 -19.41 0.64
CA LEU A 696 -50.15 -18.33 -0.21
C LEU A 696 -49.87 -17.06 0.61
N ASN A 697 -50.80 -16.72 1.51
CA ASN A 697 -50.66 -15.59 2.43
C ASN A 697 -49.52 -15.81 3.43
N ALA A 698 -49.34 -17.05 3.89
CA ALA A 698 -48.21 -17.47 4.71
C ALA A 698 -46.87 -17.22 4.02
N VAL A 699 -46.72 -17.74 2.80
CA VAL A 699 -45.50 -17.55 1.99
C VAL A 699 -45.27 -16.07 1.70
N GLY A 700 -46.34 -15.33 1.40
CA GLY A 700 -46.40 -13.86 1.33
C GLY A 700 -45.70 -13.17 2.49
N GLN A 701 -46.15 -13.53 3.69
CA GLN A 701 -45.70 -12.96 4.94
C GLN A 701 -44.29 -13.42 5.35
N ASP A 702 -43.97 -14.70 5.20
CA ASP A 702 -42.66 -15.28 5.53
C ASP A 702 -41.56 -14.66 4.64
N THR A 703 -41.87 -14.41 3.37
CA THR A 703 -40.97 -13.72 2.45
C THR A 703 -40.76 -12.25 2.85
N LEU A 704 -41.84 -11.52 3.20
CA LEU A 704 -41.73 -10.13 3.68
C LEU A 704 -40.93 -10.03 4.98
N ASP A 705 -41.09 -11.00 5.88
CA ASP A 705 -40.41 -11.01 7.17
C ASP A 705 -38.90 -11.28 6.99
N ILE A 706 -38.48 -12.11 6.03
CA ILE A 706 -37.06 -12.27 5.62
C ILE A 706 -36.45 -10.96 5.14
N PHE A 707 -37.16 -10.18 4.33
CA PHE A 707 -36.69 -8.87 3.86
C PHE A 707 -36.67 -7.80 4.98
N ARG A 708 -37.34 -8.06 6.10
CA ARG A 708 -37.33 -7.19 7.30
C ARG A 708 -36.30 -7.59 8.35
N VAL A 709 -35.54 -8.67 8.14
CA VAL A 709 -34.45 -9.10 9.02
C VAL A 709 -33.31 -8.09 8.97
N GLY A 710 -33.37 -7.12 9.89
CA GLY A 710 -32.44 -6.00 10.04
C GLY A 710 -32.96 -4.87 10.94
N GLY A 711 -34.27 -4.75 11.13
CA GLY A 711 -34.84 -3.73 12.03
C GLY A 711 -34.76 -4.14 13.51
N PRO A 712 -34.18 -3.34 14.42
CA PRO A 712 -34.22 -3.60 15.87
C PRO A 712 -35.58 -3.26 16.52
N SER A 713 -36.64 -3.07 15.72
CA SER A 713 -37.93 -2.55 16.20
C SER A 713 -39.04 -3.57 16.07
N ARG A 714 -39.04 -4.54 16.99
CA ARG A 714 -40.17 -5.36 17.50
C ARG A 714 -39.47 -6.44 18.34
N MET A 715 -39.41 -6.34 19.66
CA MET A 715 -40.53 -6.56 20.55
C MET A 715 -40.38 -5.70 21.82
N ARG A 716 -41.43 -4.98 22.20
CA ARG A 716 -41.60 -4.61 23.61
C ARG A 716 -41.93 -5.88 24.38
N ALA A 717 -41.42 -6.03 25.61
CA ALA A 717 -41.86 -7.07 26.53
C ALA A 717 -43.40 -7.10 26.53
N PRO A 718 -44.03 -8.28 26.40
CA PRO A 718 -45.48 -8.38 26.31
C PRO A 718 -46.07 -7.72 27.57
N ARG A 719 -46.86 -6.66 27.39
CA ARG A 719 -47.70 -6.17 28.48
C ARG A 719 -48.66 -7.29 28.82
N ARG A 720 -48.68 -7.76 30.08
CA ARG A 720 -49.65 -8.75 30.56
C ARG A 720 -51.06 -8.29 30.14
N GLY A 721 -51.72 -9.09 29.30
CA GLY A 721 -53.05 -8.79 28.75
C GLY A 721 -53.11 -8.03 27.42
N GLY A 722 -52.01 -7.91 26.67
CA GLY A 722 -52.00 -7.31 25.31
C GLY A 722 -52.49 -8.26 24.21
N GLU A 723 -52.91 -7.68 23.07
CA GLU A 723 -53.51 -8.32 21.88
C GLU A 723 -52.70 -9.49 21.26
N ASP A 724 -51.43 -9.69 21.63
CA ASP A 724 -50.51 -10.71 21.08
C ASP A 724 -50.39 -12.00 21.94
N THR A 725 -51.25 -12.16 22.95
CA THR A 725 -51.29 -13.35 23.82
C THR A 725 -52.60 -14.11 23.65
N VAL A 726 -52.54 -15.43 23.52
CA VAL A 726 -53.72 -16.30 23.45
C VAL A 726 -53.72 -17.23 24.63
N THR A 727 -54.84 -17.28 25.35
CA THR A 727 -55.07 -18.25 26.43
C THR A 727 -56.01 -19.33 25.93
N ILE A 728 -55.52 -20.56 25.83
CA ILE A 728 -56.25 -21.69 25.27
C ILE A 728 -55.88 -22.97 26.03
N THR A 729 -56.74 -24.00 25.97
CA THR A 729 -56.37 -25.35 26.43
C THR A 729 -55.49 -26.03 25.38
N LEU A 730 -54.51 -26.81 25.83
CA LEU A 730 -53.56 -27.45 24.93
C LEU A 730 -54.24 -28.37 23.90
N ASP A 731 -55.29 -29.08 24.31
CA ASP A 731 -56.11 -29.91 23.41
C ASP A 731 -56.74 -29.09 22.29
N ARG A 732 -57.42 -27.99 22.63
CA ARG A 732 -58.07 -27.12 21.64
C ARG A 732 -57.06 -26.46 20.71
N LEU A 733 -55.87 -26.15 21.21
CA LEU A 733 -54.79 -25.59 20.39
C LEU A 733 -54.35 -26.57 19.31
N LEU A 734 -54.05 -27.82 19.68
CA LEU A 734 -53.58 -28.85 18.75
C LEU A 734 -54.71 -29.31 17.83
N GLU A 735 -55.92 -29.45 18.34
CA GLU A 735 -57.10 -29.79 17.54
C GLU A 735 -57.38 -28.73 16.46
N ASN A 736 -57.37 -27.44 16.83
CA ASN A 736 -57.54 -26.35 15.87
C ASN A 736 -56.39 -26.27 14.87
N ALA A 737 -55.15 -26.50 15.31
CA ALA A 737 -53.98 -26.43 14.43
C ALA A 737 -53.93 -27.59 13.41
N THR A 738 -54.54 -28.74 13.72
CA THR A 738 -54.46 -29.96 12.91
C THR A 738 -55.70 -30.23 12.05
N LEU A 739 -56.83 -29.59 12.34
CA LEU A 739 -58.11 -29.80 11.65
C LEU A 739 -58.02 -29.62 10.11
N GLY A 740 -57.35 -28.57 9.66
CA GLY A 740 -57.19 -28.29 8.22
C GLY A 740 -56.37 -29.37 7.51
N TRP A 741 -55.30 -29.85 8.16
CA TRP A 741 -54.41 -30.88 7.61
C TRP A 741 -55.10 -32.24 7.48
N ARG A 742 -55.91 -32.63 8.48
CA ARG A 742 -56.73 -33.86 8.43
C ARG A 742 -57.70 -33.89 7.24
N THR A 743 -58.16 -32.72 6.81
CA THR A 743 -59.12 -32.61 5.70
C THR A 743 -58.44 -32.72 4.33
N LEU A 744 -57.17 -32.33 4.24
CA LEU A 744 -56.37 -32.35 3.01
C LEU A 744 -55.62 -33.67 2.79
N TYR A 745 -55.16 -34.27 3.88
CA TYR A 745 -54.40 -35.51 3.88
C TYR A 745 -55.24 -36.60 4.54
N GLU A 746 -56.38 -36.94 3.93
CA GLU A 746 -57.33 -37.92 4.47
C GLU A 746 -56.71 -39.32 4.61
N ASP A 747 -55.69 -39.62 3.79
CA ASP A 747 -54.99 -40.90 3.78
C ASP A 747 -53.84 -40.97 4.82
N THR A 748 -53.54 -39.87 5.53
CA THR A 748 -52.46 -39.81 6.54
C THR A 748 -53.04 -39.84 7.95
N GLU A 749 -52.71 -40.87 8.73
CA GLU A 749 -53.21 -41.04 10.09
C GLU A 749 -52.58 -40.01 11.05
N LEU A 750 -53.40 -39.18 11.73
CA LEU A 750 -52.90 -38.25 12.74
C LEU A 750 -53.01 -38.84 14.15
N GLU A 751 -51.86 -39.15 14.73
CA GLU A 751 -51.76 -39.62 16.10
C GLU A 751 -51.53 -38.45 17.07
N LEU A 752 -52.52 -38.20 17.93
CA LEU A 752 -52.38 -37.30 19.09
C LEU A 752 -52.42 -38.18 20.35
N PRO A 753 -51.28 -38.49 20.99
CA PRO A 753 -51.26 -39.29 22.20
C PRO A 753 -52.17 -38.67 23.28
N PRO A 754 -52.91 -39.47 24.08
CA PRO A 754 -53.85 -38.96 25.06
C PRO A 754 -53.16 -38.03 26.06
N LEU A 755 -53.67 -36.81 26.17
CA LEU A 755 -53.15 -35.72 26.99
C LEU A 755 -53.82 -35.70 28.38
N ASP A 756 -54.20 -36.85 28.95
CA ASP A 756 -55.20 -36.97 30.03
C ASP A 756 -54.96 -36.09 31.29
N GLU A 757 -53.72 -35.67 31.60
CA GLU A 757 -53.41 -34.70 32.67
C GLU A 757 -53.12 -33.26 32.18
N LEU A 758 -52.84 -33.08 30.88
CA LEU A 758 -52.45 -31.83 30.23
C LEU A 758 -53.59 -31.15 29.45
N ALA A 759 -54.60 -31.93 29.02
CA ALA A 759 -55.74 -31.52 28.20
C ALA A 759 -56.56 -30.37 28.83
N MET A 760 -56.69 -30.37 30.17
CA MET A 760 -57.46 -29.36 30.92
C MET A 760 -56.64 -28.14 31.37
N ARG A 761 -55.31 -28.16 31.21
CA ARG A 761 -54.47 -27.02 31.65
C ARG A 761 -54.60 -25.87 30.65
N ARG A 762 -54.89 -24.67 31.18
CA ARG A 762 -54.91 -23.44 30.38
C ARG A 762 -53.49 -22.90 30.31
N VAL A 763 -53.01 -22.69 29.09
CA VAL A 763 -51.70 -22.08 28.84
C VAL A 763 -51.91 -20.73 28.15
N THR A 764 -51.13 -19.74 28.56
CA THR A 764 -51.00 -18.47 27.86
C THR A 764 -49.75 -18.54 27.00
N ILE A 765 -49.95 -18.41 25.70
CA ILE A 765 -48.88 -18.45 24.71
C ILE A 765 -48.49 -17.01 24.36
N PRO A 766 -47.29 -16.54 24.73
CA PRO A 766 -46.74 -15.29 24.26
C PRO A 766 -46.43 -15.38 22.77
N TYR A 767 -46.60 -14.26 22.05
CA TYR A 767 -46.40 -14.18 20.60
C TYR A 767 -47.22 -15.24 19.85
N ALA A 768 -48.51 -15.35 20.18
CA ALA A 768 -49.38 -16.44 19.74
C ALA A 768 -49.43 -16.57 18.20
N LEU A 769 -49.36 -15.46 17.46
CA LEU A 769 -49.29 -15.47 15.99
C LEU A 769 -48.00 -16.10 15.47
N ASN A 770 -46.85 -15.82 16.10
CA ASN A 770 -45.56 -16.41 15.73
C ASN A 770 -45.56 -17.91 16.06
N PHE A 771 -46.09 -18.27 17.24
CA PHE A 771 -46.25 -19.67 17.62
C PHE A 771 -47.11 -20.45 16.61
N GLN A 772 -48.27 -19.91 16.23
CA GLN A 772 -49.16 -20.53 15.24
C GLN A 772 -48.47 -20.70 13.88
N ARG A 773 -47.66 -19.73 13.45
CA ARG A 773 -46.88 -19.82 12.20
C ARG A 773 -45.84 -20.92 12.27
N VAL A 774 -45.06 -20.99 13.35
CA VAL A 774 -44.04 -22.03 13.56
C VAL A 774 -44.71 -23.40 13.56
N LEU A 775 -45.78 -23.57 14.34
CA LEU A 775 -46.52 -24.82 14.41
C LEU A 775 -47.07 -25.24 13.03
N ARG A 776 -47.64 -24.29 12.28
CA ARG A 776 -48.13 -24.54 10.91
C ARG A 776 -47.01 -25.00 9.97
N VAL A 777 -45.84 -24.35 10.00
CA VAL A 777 -44.69 -24.78 9.17
C VAL A 777 -44.29 -26.22 9.49
N LEU A 778 -44.24 -26.58 10.77
CA LEU A 778 -43.85 -27.92 11.18
C LEU A 778 -44.90 -28.96 10.77
N LEU A 779 -46.19 -28.63 10.91
CA LEU A 779 -47.29 -29.49 10.46
C LEU A 779 -47.32 -29.62 8.93
N HIS A 780 -47.13 -28.52 8.17
CA HIS A 780 -47.04 -28.57 6.71
C HIS A 780 -45.93 -29.53 6.25
N ASN A 781 -44.74 -29.43 6.84
CA ASN A 781 -43.64 -30.34 6.50
C ASN A 781 -43.96 -31.79 6.90
N ALA A 782 -44.55 -32.00 8.08
CA ALA A 782 -44.86 -33.34 8.57
C ALA A 782 -45.95 -34.04 7.73
N PHE A 783 -47.00 -33.33 7.33
CA PHE A 783 -48.09 -33.90 6.50
C PHE A 783 -47.70 -34.02 5.03
N ARG A 784 -47.04 -33.02 4.46
CA ARG A 784 -46.62 -33.06 3.05
C ARG A 784 -45.63 -34.19 2.75
N HIS A 785 -44.77 -34.49 3.71
CA HIS A 785 -43.73 -35.52 3.59
C HIS A 785 -44.07 -36.79 4.39
N GLY A 786 -45.20 -36.80 5.09
CA GLY A 786 -45.73 -37.93 5.84
C GLY A 786 -46.43 -38.90 4.90
N GLN A 787 -45.92 -40.13 4.80
CA GLN A 787 -46.54 -41.15 3.94
C GLN A 787 -47.81 -41.73 4.57
N ASN A 788 -47.70 -42.25 5.80
CA ASN A 788 -48.78 -43.04 6.40
C ASN A 788 -49.32 -42.42 7.70
N TRP A 789 -48.46 -41.75 8.47
CA TRP A 789 -48.87 -41.15 9.75
C TRP A 789 -48.04 -39.92 10.11
N VAL A 790 -48.66 -39.07 10.93
CA VAL A 790 -48.03 -37.93 11.62
C VAL A 790 -48.40 -38.02 13.09
N ARG A 791 -47.42 -37.90 13.98
CA ARG A 791 -47.60 -37.87 15.44
C ARG A 791 -47.20 -36.51 15.98
N VAL A 792 -48.06 -35.90 16.79
CA VAL A 792 -47.76 -34.65 17.50
C VAL A 792 -47.86 -34.91 19.00
N ALA A 793 -46.71 -34.95 19.67
CA ALA A 793 -46.64 -35.11 21.12
C ALA A 793 -46.34 -33.76 21.78
N ALA A 794 -47.08 -33.43 22.84
CA ALA A 794 -46.88 -32.20 23.61
C ALA A 794 -46.53 -32.50 25.07
N ARG A 795 -45.55 -31.77 25.61
CA ARG A 795 -45.11 -31.85 27.01
C ARG A 795 -44.95 -30.44 27.58
N LEU A 796 -45.36 -30.23 28.83
CA LEU A 796 -45.08 -29.01 29.58
C LEU A 796 -43.93 -29.26 30.55
N GLU A 797 -42.89 -28.43 30.50
CA GLU A 797 -41.72 -28.47 31.37
C GLU A 797 -41.63 -27.16 32.17
N GLY A 798 -41.39 -27.22 33.48
CA GLY A 798 -41.26 -26.04 34.36
C GLY A 798 -42.36 -25.90 35.43
N GLY A 799 -42.03 -25.22 36.54
CA GLY A 799 -42.92 -24.99 37.69
C GLY A 799 -43.89 -23.80 37.50
N THR A 800 -44.84 -23.66 38.42
CA THR A 800 -45.99 -22.73 38.38
C THR A 800 -45.66 -21.22 38.44
N ASP A 801 -44.38 -20.84 38.58
CA ASP A 801 -43.96 -19.44 38.59
C ASP A 801 -43.02 -19.14 37.41
N ALA A 802 -43.44 -18.18 36.56
CA ALA A 802 -42.73 -17.54 35.45
C ALA A 802 -41.54 -18.34 34.84
N GLY A 803 -41.84 -19.16 33.83
CA GLY A 803 -40.81 -19.90 33.08
C GLY A 803 -41.22 -21.25 32.50
N GLY A 804 -42.51 -21.52 32.32
CA GLY A 804 -42.98 -22.75 31.69
C GLY A 804 -42.53 -22.85 30.23
N GLN A 805 -42.21 -24.05 29.76
CA GLN A 805 -41.90 -24.34 28.36
C GLN A 805 -42.85 -25.42 27.83
N LEU A 806 -43.47 -25.12 26.69
CA LEU A 806 -44.21 -26.09 25.89
C LEU A 806 -43.23 -26.73 24.90
N ARG A 807 -42.98 -28.02 25.07
CA ARG A 807 -42.21 -28.83 24.14
C ARG A 807 -43.15 -29.63 23.24
N LEU A 808 -43.10 -29.37 21.94
CA LEU A 808 -43.81 -30.12 20.90
C LEU A 808 -42.81 -30.97 20.13
N THR A 809 -43.07 -32.27 20.04
CA THR A 809 -42.33 -33.19 19.18
C THR A 809 -43.25 -33.61 18.05
N ILE A 810 -42.89 -33.26 16.82
CA ILE A 810 -43.63 -33.62 15.61
C ILE A 810 -42.81 -34.70 14.90
N THR A 811 -43.47 -35.80 14.59
CA THR A 811 -42.84 -36.98 14.01
C THR A 811 -43.68 -37.49 12.85
N ASN A 812 -43.05 -37.90 11.75
CA ASN A 812 -43.74 -38.50 10.61
C ASN A 812 -42.88 -39.57 9.93
N ALA A 813 -43.52 -40.49 9.20
CA ALA A 813 -42.83 -41.42 8.31
C ALA A 813 -42.42 -40.70 7.02
N ALA A 814 -41.14 -40.72 6.66
CA ALA A 814 -40.60 -40.06 5.46
C ALA A 814 -39.43 -40.84 4.84
N TYR A 815 -39.15 -40.58 3.57
CA TYR A 815 -37.96 -41.12 2.88
C TYR A 815 -36.69 -40.37 3.29
N GLN A 816 -35.58 -41.10 3.42
CA GLN A 816 -34.27 -40.54 3.77
C GLN A 816 -33.85 -39.39 2.85
N ASP A 817 -34.04 -39.54 1.53
CA ASP A 817 -33.64 -38.54 0.54
C ASP A 817 -34.39 -37.22 0.71
N THR A 818 -35.69 -37.28 1.04
CA THR A 818 -36.54 -36.10 1.28
C THR A 818 -36.08 -35.35 2.53
N VAL A 819 -35.77 -36.08 3.61
CA VAL A 819 -35.26 -35.47 4.86
C VAL A 819 -33.86 -34.90 4.67
N ALA A 820 -32.98 -35.60 3.94
CA ALA A 820 -31.64 -35.12 3.61
C ALA A 820 -31.67 -33.86 2.71
N GLU A 821 -32.60 -33.78 1.76
CA GLU A 821 -32.81 -32.58 0.93
C GLU A 821 -33.34 -31.40 1.75
N LEU A 822 -34.29 -31.62 2.66
CA LEU A 822 -34.80 -30.58 3.56
C LEU A 822 -33.73 -30.06 4.52
N VAL A 823 -32.91 -30.94 5.10
CA VAL A 823 -31.78 -30.56 5.98
C VAL A 823 -30.76 -29.75 5.18
N ARG A 824 -30.30 -30.25 4.03
CA ARG A 824 -29.35 -29.52 3.17
C ARG A 824 -29.89 -28.16 2.73
N SER A 825 -31.17 -28.07 2.38
CA SER A 825 -31.78 -26.83 1.89
C SER A 825 -32.05 -25.83 3.01
N ALA A 826 -32.36 -26.30 4.23
CA ALA A 826 -32.51 -25.43 5.41
C ALA A 826 -31.15 -24.90 5.89
N ASP A 827 -30.11 -25.74 5.89
CA ASP A 827 -28.76 -25.33 6.27
C ASP A 827 -28.12 -24.43 5.21
N ALA A 828 -28.30 -24.72 3.91
CA ALA A 828 -27.82 -23.87 2.81
C ALA A 828 -28.51 -22.50 2.75
N ALA A 829 -29.81 -22.42 3.09
CA ALA A 829 -30.55 -21.17 3.17
C ALA A 829 -30.19 -20.34 4.42
N ALA A 830 -29.90 -21.00 5.54
CA ALA A 830 -29.35 -20.35 6.75
C ALA A 830 -27.95 -19.76 6.48
N ASP A 831 -27.14 -20.42 5.66
CA ASP A 831 -25.79 -19.96 5.29
C ASP A 831 -25.80 -18.88 4.18
N ARG A 832 -26.90 -18.69 3.45
CA ARG A 832 -27.03 -17.73 2.33
C ARG A 832 -28.39 -17.00 2.31
N PRO A 833 -28.69 -16.15 3.30
CA PRO A 833 -29.98 -15.43 3.36
C PRO A 833 -30.23 -14.42 2.22
N GLY A 834 -29.22 -14.15 1.36
CA GLY A 834 -29.32 -13.26 0.19
C GLY A 834 -29.42 -13.96 -1.17
N ALA A 835 -29.28 -15.28 -1.25
CA ALA A 835 -29.46 -16.02 -2.50
C ALA A 835 -30.95 -16.07 -2.88
N SER A 836 -31.26 -16.08 -4.17
CA SER A 836 -32.62 -16.05 -4.70
C SER A 836 -33.54 -17.06 -3.99
N PRO A 837 -34.75 -16.65 -3.52
CA PRO A 837 -35.68 -17.53 -2.78
C PRO A 837 -36.35 -18.60 -3.67
N LEU A 838 -35.84 -18.82 -4.89
CA LEU A 838 -36.36 -19.79 -5.86
C LEU A 838 -35.97 -21.24 -5.55
N ASN A 839 -35.14 -21.49 -4.53
CA ASN A 839 -34.91 -22.86 -4.04
C ASN A 839 -36.13 -23.31 -3.23
N ARG A 840 -36.96 -24.12 -3.89
CA ARG A 840 -38.24 -24.67 -3.41
C ARG A 840 -38.10 -25.36 -2.04
N GLY A 841 -39.01 -25.05 -1.12
CA GLY A 841 -39.38 -25.91 0.02
C GLY A 841 -38.87 -25.56 1.42
N SER A 842 -37.71 -24.92 1.59
CA SER A 842 -37.06 -24.81 2.93
C SER A 842 -37.17 -23.46 3.65
N LEU A 843 -37.73 -22.43 3.00
CA LEU A 843 -37.87 -21.08 3.55
C LEU A 843 -38.63 -21.04 4.89
N GLY A 844 -39.70 -21.85 4.98
CA GLY A 844 -40.55 -21.92 6.16
C GLY A 844 -39.79 -22.41 7.41
N LEU A 845 -38.92 -23.41 7.28
CA LEU A 845 -38.17 -23.96 8.42
C LEU A 845 -37.12 -22.96 8.97
N VAL A 846 -36.50 -22.17 8.08
CA VAL A 846 -35.55 -21.12 8.46
C VAL A 846 -36.27 -20.01 9.23
N VAL A 847 -37.41 -19.53 8.71
CA VAL A 847 -38.26 -18.53 9.38
C VAL A 847 -38.78 -19.08 10.71
N ALA A 848 -39.19 -20.34 10.75
CA ALA A 848 -39.70 -20.97 11.98
C ALA A 848 -38.62 -21.05 13.08
N ARG A 849 -37.37 -21.38 12.72
CA ARG A 849 -36.24 -21.39 13.66
C ARG A 849 -35.96 -20.00 14.22
N GLN A 850 -36.01 -18.97 13.36
CA GLN A 850 -35.82 -17.58 13.75
C GLN A 850 -36.94 -17.09 14.69
N LEU A 851 -38.21 -17.32 14.32
CA LEU A 851 -39.36 -16.91 15.15
C LEU A 851 -39.37 -17.60 16.52
N ALA A 852 -38.93 -18.86 16.59
CA ALA A 852 -38.75 -19.57 17.86
C ALA A 852 -37.65 -18.92 18.72
N ALA A 853 -36.49 -18.61 18.13
CA ALA A 853 -35.40 -17.95 18.85
C ALA A 853 -35.79 -16.54 19.35
N GLU A 854 -36.50 -15.76 18.52
CA GLU A 854 -36.98 -14.42 18.88
C GLU A 854 -38.00 -14.44 20.02
N ALA A 855 -38.82 -15.49 20.11
CA ALA A 855 -39.76 -15.68 21.21
C ALA A 855 -39.11 -16.19 22.50
N GLY A 856 -37.80 -16.52 22.50
CA GLY A 856 -37.10 -17.16 23.62
C GLY A 856 -37.27 -18.68 23.69
N GLY A 857 -37.77 -19.30 22.63
CA GLY A 857 -37.86 -20.74 22.43
C GLY A 857 -36.71 -21.30 21.59
N VAL A 858 -36.76 -22.60 21.30
CA VAL A 858 -35.76 -23.31 20.49
C VAL A 858 -36.44 -24.28 19.55
N LEU A 859 -36.13 -24.20 18.25
CA LEU A 859 -36.49 -25.23 17.28
C LEU A 859 -35.28 -26.14 17.03
N GLY A 860 -35.40 -27.41 17.43
CA GLY A 860 -34.40 -28.45 17.25
C GLY A 860 -34.11 -28.77 15.78
N LYS A 861 -33.00 -29.48 15.54
CA LYS A 861 -32.68 -29.97 14.19
C LYS A 861 -33.63 -31.10 13.80
N LEU A 862 -33.98 -31.17 12.52
CA LEU A 862 -34.70 -32.29 11.94
C LEU A 862 -33.82 -33.54 12.03
N LYS A 863 -34.28 -34.57 12.74
CA LYS A 863 -33.60 -35.86 12.92
C LYS A 863 -34.26 -36.90 12.04
N TYR A 864 -33.46 -37.80 11.48
CA TYR A 864 -33.94 -38.98 10.77
C TYR A 864 -33.46 -40.23 11.50
N THR A 865 -34.35 -41.18 11.72
CA THR A 865 -34.03 -42.52 12.24
C THR A 865 -34.48 -43.54 11.22
N GLU A 866 -33.57 -44.37 10.75
CA GLU A 866 -33.87 -45.43 9.77
C GLU A 866 -34.73 -46.52 10.43
N GLU A 867 -35.79 -46.95 9.75
CA GLU A 867 -36.64 -48.09 10.12
C GLU A 867 -36.61 -49.10 8.94
N ASP A 868 -37.37 -50.21 8.99
CA ASP A 868 -37.29 -51.27 7.96
C ASP A 868 -37.65 -50.75 6.55
N GLY A 869 -36.67 -50.74 5.63
CA GLY A 869 -36.81 -50.34 4.22
C GLY A 869 -36.33 -48.91 3.91
N ASP A 870 -36.77 -48.32 2.78
CA ASP A 870 -36.44 -46.92 2.40
C ASP A 870 -37.22 -45.86 3.22
N LEU A 871 -38.08 -46.31 4.14
CA LEU A 871 -38.93 -45.51 5.00
C LEU A 871 -38.32 -45.43 6.40
N GLY A 872 -38.16 -44.21 6.91
CA GLY A 872 -37.73 -43.98 8.28
C GLY A 872 -38.56 -42.91 8.96
N ARG A 873 -38.16 -42.59 10.18
CA ARG A 873 -38.85 -41.67 11.07
C ARG A 873 -38.16 -40.31 11.09
N ALA A 874 -38.84 -39.29 10.60
CA ALA A 874 -38.42 -37.89 10.71
C ALA A 874 -38.97 -37.28 12.01
N GLU A 875 -38.15 -36.53 12.74
CA GLU A 875 -38.53 -35.92 14.02
C GLU A 875 -37.98 -34.49 14.16
N VAL A 876 -38.83 -33.55 14.58
CA VAL A 876 -38.45 -32.18 14.91
C VAL A 876 -39.08 -31.76 16.24
N GLU A 877 -38.30 -31.07 17.06
CA GLU A 877 -38.71 -30.65 18.40
C GLU A 877 -38.76 -29.12 18.49
N LEU A 878 -39.87 -28.57 19.00
CA LEU A 878 -40.05 -27.15 19.27
C LEU A 878 -40.22 -26.95 20.78
N SER A 879 -39.36 -26.16 21.40
CA SER A 879 -39.58 -25.58 22.73
C SER A 879 -40.07 -24.14 22.59
N TRP A 880 -41.18 -23.81 23.25
CA TRP A 880 -41.76 -22.47 23.26
C TRP A 880 -42.10 -22.01 24.69
N PRO A 881 -41.76 -20.78 25.11
CA PRO A 881 -42.11 -20.31 26.44
C PRO A 881 -43.62 -20.09 26.59
N VAL A 882 -44.19 -20.52 27.71
CA VAL A 882 -45.63 -20.39 28.04
C VAL A 882 -45.84 -20.08 29.53
N ASP A 883 -46.94 -19.40 29.85
CA ASP A 883 -47.40 -19.24 31.23
C ASP A 883 -48.53 -20.24 31.51
N ILE A 884 -48.43 -21.01 32.60
CA ILE A 884 -49.42 -22.02 32.98
C ILE A 884 -50.41 -21.40 33.97
N ILE A 885 -51.71 -21.48 33.68
CA ILE A 885 -52.78 -21.00 34.56
C ILE A 885 -53.42 -22.19 35.28
N GLU A 886 -53.38 -22.21 36.62
CA GLU A 886 -54.11 -23.21 37.41
C GLU A 886 -55.63 -23.00 37.33
N GLY A 887 -56.37 -24.10 37.16
CA GLY A 887 -57.83 -24.12 37.25
C GLY A 887 -58.30 -23.92 38.69
N ALA A 888 -59.25 -23.00 38.89
CA ALA A 888 -59.89 -22.77 40.18
C ALA A 888 -60.54 -24.07 40.71
N ARG A 889 -60.17 -24.47 41.94
CA ARG A 889 -60.98 -25.41 42.73
C ARG A 889 -62.31 -24.75 43.07
N GLU A 890 -63.42 -25.41 42.76
CA GLU A 890 -64.76 -25.03 43.22
C GLU A 890 -64.79 -24.88 44.77
N PRO A 891 -65.45 -23.86 45.32
CA PRO A 891 -65.55 -23.70 46.76
C PRO A 891 -66.50 -24.75 47.36
N GLN A 892 -65.96 -25.64 48.19
CA GLN A 892 -66.77 -26.51 49.05
C GLN A 892 -67.55 -25.64 50.06
N GLY A 893 -68.86 -25.81 50.08
CA GLY A 893 -69.78 -25.10 50.99
C GLY A 893 -69.49 -25.40 52.46
N SER A 894 -69.49 -24.35 53.28
CA SER A 894 -69.58 -24.46 54.74
C SER A 894 -71.05 -24.57 55.18
N PRO A 895 -71.36 -25.35 56.23
CA PRO A 895 -72.74 -25.62 56.65
C PRO A 895 -73.34 -24.45 57.44
N ARG A 896 -74.66 -24.31 57.30
CA ARG A 896 -75.52 -23.39 58.06
C ARG A 896 -75.56 -23.79 59.55
N GLY A 897 -75.46 -22.78 60.42
CA GLY A 897 -75.89 -22.82 61.82
C GLY A 897 -76.99 -21.78 62.04
N GLU A 898 -78.14 -22.27 62.50
CA GLU A 898 -79.45 -21.66 62.83
C GLU A 898 -79.43 -20.71 64.06
N PRO A 899 -80.54 -20.03 64.43
CA PRO A 899 -81.95 -20.20 64.03
C PRO A 899 -82.63 -19.02 63.32
#